data_AF-B1KEF1-F1
#
_entry.id   AF-B1KEF1-F1
#
_cell.length_a   1.000
_cell.length_b   1.000
_cell.length_c   1.000
_cell.angle_alpha   90.00
_cell.angle_beta   90.00
_cell.angle_gamma   90.00
#
_symmetry.space_group_name_H-M   'P 1'
#
loop_
_entity.id
_entity.type
_entity.pdbx_description
1 polymer ?
#
loop_
_entity_poly.entity_id
_entity_poly.type
_entity_poly.pdbx_seq_one_letter_code
_entity_poly.pdbx_strand_id
1 'polypeptide(L)'
;MSNQFQQEEVLSFHEYTATRYRHSSGLLHLDIKQQEELNPLSSQTAPQSAPESKKISTAYNAVFFIKTPSYDDSGLTHALEHLVFRRSIDFPHLSTLFQLTSLTSASINASTLDEYTCFHCTSDNRYDFELALEYLIHGILSPVITQDDLTKEVYDGNQCGVIFQELKGCERKPAHLEQMQILRGDTAPQRIHCYGGVSNTLGQLTLGSIIEYHQTHYQASKIELFTVLPDNYEIAQLHGLLDKALTRLSQSKLSAKADLSTSVAKSDASAHTSSKKGEAQTYQESPEKIYTWWLDSGYLNLILAQFDELVALVDKAGTKILAISTDFNNLQQFALRVISRPNQIQQTQESLLHYLSTQNLEPTIPDRRNPRYPEQINNIIQFHTLRNTHFKVKQCNLLEQLKQPPLSSLLAHIQSNRKQKQEHNEAPTLNASLKKVFSSVHEPLAIPSAICQGQLKHYESKTSSAVNGYCKQSKLPQPLHTLYLKLNQSKENEHSPAFNVNVTKASQAKSEEHWICSVPINDVNQLTAWLTSFVLGASSLFLQPRLNGECYSIASLYRDDTKELILYSAFDINTSSRGETVSSSLQGIAEETTFIADALTLAKRKLQMLHLAFDSDKQKELKRSLSQITDRNLVDFIRELQRLTTR
;
A
#
# COMPACT_ATOMS: atom_id res chain seq x y z
N MET A 1 3.16 -14.30 35.08
CA MET A 1 3.19 -12.81 35.06
C MET A 1 1.75 -12.33 35.26
N SER A 2 1.54 -11.14 35.83
CA SER A 2 0.20 -10.52 35.71
C SER A 2 -0.01 -10.16 34.25
N ASN A 3 -1.17 -10.47 33.67
CA ASN A 3 -1.54 -9.88 32.38
C ASN A 3 -1.60 -8.36 32.56
N GLN A 4 -0.91 -7.61 31.70
CA GLN A 4 -0.96 -6.14 31.74
C GLN A 4 -2.10 -5.57 30.90
N PHE A 5 -2.73 -6.38 30.05
CA PHE A 5 -4.00 -6.04 29.41
C PHE A 5 -5.18 -6.31 30.36
N GLN A 6 -5.98 -5.28 30.61
CA GLN A 6 -7.26 -5.36 31.30
C GLN A 6 -8.38 -5.23 30.28
N GLN A 7 -9.42 -6.08 30.39
CA GLN A 7 -10.63 -5.92 29.58
C GLN A 7 -11.44 -4.73 30.11
N GLU A 8 -11.75 -3.77 29.24
CA GLU A 8 -12.47 -2.54 29.60
C GLU A 8 -13.97 -2.67 29.36
N GLU A 9 -14.38 -3.15 28.17
CA GLU A 9 -15.78 -3.24 27.73
C GLU A 9 -15.95 -4.23 26.57
N VAL A 10 -17.20 -4.56 26.24
CA VAL A 10 -17.57 -5.22 24.97
C VAL A 10 -18.49 -4.27 24.22
N LEU A 11 -18.12 -3.94 22.99
CA LEU A 11 -18.89 -3.08 22.10
C LEU A 11 -19.65 -3.92 21.08
N SER A 12 -20.87 -3.51 20.71
CA SER A 12 -21.71 -4.19 19.71
C SER A 12 -22.14 -3.19 18.64
N PHE A 13 -21.84 -3.49 17.38
CA PHE A 13 -22.14 -2.62 16.23
C PHE A 13 -22.64 -3.46 15.05
N HIS A 14 -23.96 -3.41 14.78
CA HIS A 14 -24.60 -4.23 13.74
C HIS A 14 -24.18 -5.71 13.86
N GLU A 15 -23.64 -6.31 12.78
CA GLU A 15 -23.20 -7.72 12.72
C GLU A 15 -21.88 -8.01 13.47
N TYR A 16 -21.33 -7.08 14.26
CA TYR A 16 -20.03 -7.25 14.91
C TYR A 16 -20.10 -7.01 16.42
N THR A 17 -19.33 -7.78 17.18
CA THR A 17 -18.90 -7.43 18.54
C THR A 17 -17.40 -7.16 18.55
N ALA A 18 -16.95 -6.28 19.45
CA ALA A 18 -15.53 -6.04 19.67
C ALA A 18 -15.23 -6.04 21.17
N THR A 19 -14.38 -6.95 21.62
CA THR A 19 -13.91 -6.98 23.01
C THR A 19 -12.70 -6.08 23.16
N ARG A 20 -12.80 -5.08 24.05
CA ARG A 20 -11.81 -4.02 24.20
C ARG A 20 -10.90 -4.31 25.39
N TYR A 21 -9.59 -4.31 25.14
CA TYR A 21 -8.53 -4.54 26.12
C TYR A 21 -7.53 -3.37 26.12
N ARG A 22 -7.06 -2.93 27.28
CA ARG A 22 -6.03 -1.89 27.40
C ARG A 22 -4.84 -2.35 28.22
N HIS A 23 -3.64 -2.16 27.66
CA HIS A 23 -2.36 -2.39 28.33
C HIS A 23 -1.97 -1.20 29.23
N SER A 24 -1.16 -1.45 30.26
CA SER A 24 -0.63 -0.43 31.20
C SER A 24 0.05 0.78 30.54
N SER A 25 0.68 0.58 29.37
CA SER A 25 1.29 1.63 28.53
C SER A 25 0.29 2.52 27.78
N GLY A 26 -1.00 2.23 27.90
CA GLY A 26 -2.09 2.90 27.19
C GLY A 26 -2.46 2.27 25.85
N LEU A 27 -1.70 1.30 25.32
CA LEU A 27 -2.02 0.63 24.06
C LEU A 27 -3.40 -0.03 24.13
N LEU A 28 -4.22 0.24 23.11
CA LEU A 28 -5.57 -0.27 23.00
C LEU A 28 -5.61 -1.44 22.02
N HIS A 29 -6.27 -2.54 22.39
CA HIS A 29 -6.56 -3.67 21.52
C HIS A 29 -8.07 -3.90 21.48
N LEU A 30 -8.62 -4.13 20.27
CA LEU A 30 -10.00 -4.55 20.05
C LEU A 30 -9.99 -5.85 19.23
N ASP A 31 -10.42 -6.96 19.84
CA ASP A 31 -10.67 -8.20 19.10
C ASP A 31 -12.10 -8.20 18.57
N ILE A 32 -12.26 -8.20 17.24
CA ILE A 32 -13.55 -8.18 16.56
C ILE A 32 -13.99 -9.61 16.23
N LYS A 33 -15.21 -9.95 16.66
CA LYS A 33 -15.93 -11.15 16.27
C LYS A 33 -17.16 -10.77 15.45
N GLN A 34 -17.41 -11.51 14.37
CA GLN A 34 -18.68 -11.40 13.66
C GLN A 34 -19.75 -12.11 14.49
N GLN A 35 -20.92 -11.50 14.65
CA GLN A 35 -22.06 -12.12 15.31
C GLN A 35 -22.59 -13.25 14.43
N GLU A 36 -22.80 -14.42 15.03
CA GLU A 36 -23.69 -15.41 14.44
C GLU A 36 -25.10 -14.83 14.39
N GLU A 37 -25.82 -15.05 13.29
CA GLU A 37 -27.24 -14.72 13.20
C GLU A 37 -28.04 -15.62 14.15
N LEU A 38 -28.22 -15.16 15.39
CA LEU A 38 -29.31 -15.61 16.25
C LEU A 38 -30.61 -15.35 15.48
N ASN A 39 -31.23 -16.43 15.01
CA ASN A 39 -32.39 -16.41 14.13
C ASN A 39 -33.64 -16.92 14.88
N PRO A 40 -34.20 -16.15 15.83
CA PRO A 40 -35.38 -16.55 16.59
C PRO A 40 -36.63 -16.46 15.71
N LEU A 41 -37.30 -17.60 15.54
CA LEU A 41 -38.60 -17.77 14.87
C LEU A 41 -38.63 -17.44 13.36
N SER A 42 -38.37 -18.45 12.54
CA SER A 42 -39.15 -18.68 11.32
C SER A 42 -39.61 -20.14 11.24
N SER A 43 -40.86 -20.38 11.67
CA SER A 43 -41.47 -21.71 11.62
C SER A 43 -42.18 -21.95 10.29
N GLN A 44 -41.90 -23.10 9.67
CA GLN A 44 -42.64 -23.76 8.59
C GLN A 44 -42.38 -23.33 7.12
N THR A 45 -42.13 -24.35 6.30
CA THR A 45 -42.42 -24.47 4.86
C THR A 45 -41.74 -23.54 3.84
N ALA A 46 -40.52 -23.91 3.42
CA ALA A 46 -40.03 -23.74 2.04
C ALA A 46 -39.10 -24.93 1.65
N PRO A 47 -38.96 -25.31 0.36
CA PRO A 47 -38.12 -26.44 -0.05
C PRO A 47 -36.61 -26.15 0.01
N GLN A 48 -35.81 -27.22 0.04
CA GLN A 48 -34.36 -27.16 0.23
C GLN A 48 -33.60 -26.67 -1.01
N SER A 49 -33.14 -25.43 -0.99
CA SER A 49 -31.78 -25.08 -1.45
C SER A 49 -30.88 -25.00 -0.22
N ALA A 50 -29.81 -25.80 -0.16
CA ALA A 50 -28.90 -25.76 0.99
C ALA A 50 -28.28 -24.36 1.11
N PRO A 51 -28.29 -23.72 2.29
CA PRO A 51 -27.56 -22.47 2.47
C PRO A 51 -26.07 -22.74 2.31
N GLU A 52 -25.37 -21.89 1.55
CA GLU A 52 -23.91 -21.87 1.57
C GLU A 52 -23.47 -21.59 3.01
N SER A 53 -22.68 -22.49 3.59
CA SER A 53 -22.25 -22.35 4.97
C SER A 53 -21.40 -21.09 5.13
N LYS A 54 -21.91 -20.10 5.89
CA LYS A 54 -21.17 -18.87 6.24
C LYS A 54 -19.79 -19.27 6.76
N LYS A 55 -18.77 -19.01 5.96
CA LYS A 55 -17.45 -19.61 6.13
C LYS A 55 -16.69 -18.86 7.21
N ILE A 56 -16.66 -19.41 8.42
CA ILE A 56 -15.90 -18.89 9.57
C ILE A 56 -14.48 -18.53 9.10
N SER A 57 -14.04 -17.31 9.43
CA SER A 57 -12.73 -16.80 8.99
C SER A 57 -11.60 -17.59 9.65
N THR A 58 -10.97 -18.48 8.89
CA THR A 58 -9.78 -19.23 9.32
C THR A 58 -8.50 -18.39 9.28
N ALA A 59 -8.55 -17.20 8.67
CA ALA A 59 -7.42 -16.29 8.56
C ALA A 59 -7.30 -15.40 9.81
N TYR A 60 -6.06 -15.15 10.21
CA TYR A 60 -5.67 -14.21 11.25
C TYR A 60 -5.43 -12.85 10.61
N ASN A 61 -6.02 -11.78 11.17
CA ASN A 61 -5.94 -10.42 10.62
C ASN A 61 -5.65 -9.41 11.73
N ALA A 62 -4.79 -8.43 11.45
CA ALA A 62 -4.50 -7.32 12.35
C ALA A 62 -4.34 -6.00 11.59
N VAL A 63 -4.82 -4.91 12.18
CA VAL A 63 -4.55 -3.52 11.74
C VAL A 63 -4.17 -2.68 12.95
N PHE A 64 -3.01 -2.04 12.91
CA PHE A 64 -2.63 -0.95 13.81
C PHE A 64 -3.02 0.38 13.17
N PHE A 65 -3.80 1.19 13.88
CA PHE A 65 -4.04 2.60 13.56
C PHE A 65 -3.21 3.48 14.49
N ILE A 66 -2.50 4.45 13.90
CA ILE A 66 -1.64 5.39 14.62
C ILE A 66 -2.01 6.80 14.17
N LYS A 67 -2.29 7.71 15.11
CA LYS A 67 -2.68 9.07 14.76
C LYS A 67 -1.48 9.93 14.32
N THR A 68 -1.41 10.18 13.01
CA THR A 68 -0.30 10.83 12.30
C THR A 68 -0.80 12.00 11.42
N PRO A 69 -1.25 13.13 12.02
CA PRO A 69 -1.57 14.36 11.29
C PRO A 69 -0.37 14.88 10.49
N SER A 70 -0.60 15.31 9.24
CA SER A 70 0.40 16.05 8.47
C SER A 70 0.29 17.55 8.72
N TYR A 71 1.43 18.23 8.88
CA TYR A 71 1.50 19.66 9.16
C TYR A 71 2.04 20.49 7.98
N ASP A 72 2.62 19.83 6.99
CA ASP A 72 3.17 20.42 5.78
C ASP A 72 3.04 19.45 4.58
N ASP A 73 3.62 19.83 3.43
CA ASP A 73 3.62 19.04 2.20
C ASP A 73 4.92 18.24 2.02
N SER A 74 5.68 17.98 3.09
CA SER A 74 7.02 17.37 3.02
C SER A 74 7.03 15.86 2.79
N GLY A 75 5.91 15.18 3.06
CA GLY A 75 5.82 13.72 3.04
C GLY A 75 6.36 13.03 4.29
N LEU A 76 6.55 13.75 5.41
CA LEU A 76 7.13 13.21 6.65
C LEU A 76 6.38 11.96 7.16
N THR A 77 5.05 11.97 7.15
CA THR A 77 4.22 10.85 7.62
C THR A 77 4.43 9.58 6.79
N HIS A 78 4.39 9.72 5.46
CA HIS A 78 4.67 8.66 4.49
C HIS A 78 6.13 8.17 4.54
N ALA A 79 7.09 9.08 4.75
CA ALA A 79 8.49 8.72 4.99
C ALA A 79 8.65 7.85 6.25
N LEU A 80 7.98 8.20 7.35
CA LEU A 80 8.03 7.39 8.57
C LEU A 80 7.33 6.03 8.42
N GLU A 81 6.27 5.93 7.61
CA GLU A 81 5.65 4.65 7.25
C GLU A 81 6.66 3.67 6.64
N HIS A 82 7.41 4.11 5.62
CA HIS A 82 8.45 3.28 5.00
C HIS A 82 9.60 2.97 5.97
N LEU A 83 10.06 3.96 6.75
CA LEU A 83 11.20 3.80 7.65
C LEU A 83 10.91 2.83 8.80
N VAL A 84 9.65 2.72 9.25
CA VAL A 84 9.17 1.69 10.20
C VAL A 84 9.42 0.26 9.68
N PHE A 85 9.31 0.03 8.37
CA PHE A 85 9.56 -1.29 7.77
C PHE A 85 11.04 -1.64 7.59
N ARG A 86 11.96 -0.67 7.57
CA ARG A 86 13.36 -0.96 7.21
C ARG A 86 14.08 -1.81 8.25
N ARG A 87 13.93 -1.51 9.54
CA ARG A 87 14.49 -2.29 10.65
C ARG A 87 14.03 -1.76 12.00
N SER A 88 14.07 -2.63 13.00
CA SER A 88 13.93 -2.31 14.43
C SER A 88 15.13 -2.85 15.22
N ILE A 89 15.14 -2.63 16.54
CA ILE A 89 16.16 -3.20 17.44
C ILE A 89 16.15 -4.74 17.35
N ASP A 90 14.96 -5.34 17.27
CA ASP A 90 14.74 -6.79 17.32
C ASP A 90 14.72 -7.43 15.93
N PHE A 91 14.47 -6.65 14.88
CA PHE A 91 14.57 -7.04 13.47
C PHE A 91 15.54 -6.10 12.72
N PRO A 92 16.86 -6.28 12.86
CA PRO A 92 17.86 -5.30 12.41
C PRO A 92 18.19 -5.33 10.91
N HIS A 93 17.66 -6.31 10.15
CA HIS A 93 18.03 -6.56 8.76
C HIS A 93 17.08 -5.89 7.75
N LEU A 94 17.65 -5.11 6.82
CA LEU A 94 16.90 -4.39 5.78
C LEU A 94 16.05 -5.29 4.85
N SER A 95 16.34 -6.59 4.80
CA SER A 95 15.61 -7.58 4.00
C SER A 95 14.42 -8.22 4.73
N THR A 96 14.18 -7.97 6.02
CA THR A 96 13.20 -8.74 6.80
C THR A 96 11.77 -8.66 6.27
N LEU A 97 11.28 -7.49 5.81
CA LEU A 97 9.94 -7.40 5.20
C LEU A 97 9.79 -8.36 4.01
N PHE A 98 10.79 -8.37 3.14
CA PHE A 98 10.82 -9.17 1.93
C PHE A 98 11.02 -10.65 2.23
N GLN A 99 11.79 -11.00 3.27
CA GLN A 99 11.93 -12.38 3.75
C GLN A 99 10.61 -12.91 4.32
N LEU A 100 9.91 -12.14 5.16
CA LEU A 100 8.60 -12.51 5.69
C LEU A 100 7.59 -12.72 4.56
N THR A 101 7.43 -11.72 3.69
CA THR A 101 6.43 -11.74 2.61
C THR A 101 6.76 -12.70 1.46
N SER A 102 8.04 -13.07 1.28
CA SER A 102 8.46 -14.08 0.29
C SER A 102 8.43 -15.51 0.84
N LEU A 103 8.87 -15.76 2.07
CA LEU A 103 9.06 -17.12 2.61
C LEU A 103 7.94 -17.62 3.53
N THR A 104 7.09 -16.74 4.05
CA THR A 104 5.92 -17.10 4.88
C THR A 104 4.61 -16.91 4.11
N SER A 105 3.50 -17.34 4.71
CA SER A 105 2.13 -17.04 4.24
C SER A 105 1.63 -15.65 4.65
N ALA A 106 2.42 -14.85 5.37
CA ALA A 106 2.00 -13.53 5.81
C ALA A 106 2.02 -12.50 4.67
N SER A 107 0.88 -11.83 4.48
CA SER A 107 0.82 -10.54 3.79
C SER A 107 1.06 -9.43 4.82
N ILE A 108 1.89 -8.45 4.46
CA ILE A 108 2.20 -7.27 5.27
C ILE A 108 2.17 -6.06 4.34
N ASN A 109 1.45 -5.01 4.72
CA ASN A 109 1.39 -3.74 4.00
C ASN A 109 1.03 -2.60 4.97
N ALA A 110 1.21 -1.35 4.54
CA ALA A 110 0.73 -0.18 5.25
C ALA A 110 0.17 0.85 4.25
N SER A 111 -0.49 1.89 4.78
CA SER A 111 -0.89 3.08 4.02
C SER A 111 -1.07 4.29 4.95
N THR A 112 -0.55 5.43 4.54
CA THR A 112 -0.77 6.74 5.17
C THR A 112 -2.01 7.41 4.58
N LEU A 113 -2.93 7.79 5.45
CA LEU A 113 -4.18 8.51 5.17
C LEU A 113 -4.13 9.90 5.83
N ASP A 114 -5.14 10.74 5.59
CA ASP A 114 -5.33 11.92 6.44
C ASP A 114 -5.54 11.52 7.92
N GLU A 115 -4.84 12.23 8.81
CA GLU A 115 -4.77 12.05 10.26
C GLU A 115 -4.27 10.67 10.78
N TYR A 116 -4.05 9.65 9.93
CA TYR A 116 -3.72 8.28 10.38
C TYR A 116 -2.79 7.51 9.43
N THR A 117 -1.85 6.75 10.00
CA THR A 117 -1.08 5.73 9.30
C THR A 117 -1.55 4.36 9.77
N CYS A 118 -1.88 3.48 8.83
CA CYS A 118 -2.42 2.15 9.07
C CYS A 118 -1.39 1.09 8.68
N PHE A 119 -1.00 0.21 9.61
CA PHE A 119 -0.12 -0.93 9.33
C PHE A 119 -0.91 -2.22 9.52
N HIS A 120 -0.89 -3.14 8.56
CA HIS A 120 -1.71 -4.34 8.61
C HIS A 120 -1.00 -5.62 8.16
N CYS A 121 -1.39 -6.75 8.76
CA CYS A 121 -0.96 -8.07 8.33
C CYS A 121 -2.11 -9.09 8.32
N THR A 122 -2.01 -10.06 7.41
CA THR A 122 -2.93 -11.21 7.35
C THR A 122 -2.16 -12.51 7.06
N SER A 123 -2.65 -13.65 7.56
CA SER A 123 -2.10 -14.97 7.26
C SER A 123 -3.12 -16.08 7.54
N ASP A 124 -3.00 -17.21 6.85
CA ASP A 124 -3.72 -18.46 7.14
C ASP A 124 -3.00 -19.35 8.19
N ASN A 125 -1.87 -18.92 8.76
CA ASN A 125 -1.11 -19.68 9.77
C ASN A 125 -0.79 -18.83 11.01
N ARG A 126 -1.06 -19.39 12.19
CA ARG A 126 -0.86 -18.74 13.50
C ARG A 126 0.58 -18.24 13.70
N TYR A 127 1.58 -19.04 13.37
CA TYR A 127 2.99 -18.68 13.59
C TYR A 127 3.47 -17.61 12.60
N ASP A 128 3.04 -17.70 11.35
CA ASP A 128 3.37 -16.72 10.31
C ASP A 128 2.71 -15.36 10.64
N PHE A 129 1.46 -15.36 11.14
CA PHE A 129 0.77 -14.19 11.67
C PHE A 129 1.49 -13.57 12.87
N GLU A 130 1.81 -14.38 13.88
CA GLU A 130 2.46 -13.91 15.11
C GLU A 130 3.83 -13.29 14.84
N LEU A 131 4.61 -13.89 13.93
CA LEU A 131 5.90 -13.34 13.49
C LEU A 131 5.74 -12.02 12.72
N ALA A 132 4.73 -11.91 11.84
CA ALA A 132 4.42 -10.67 11.13
C ALA A 132 3.95 -9.56 12.09
N LEU A 133 3.19 -9.92 13.13
CA LEU A 133 2.73 -9.01 14.17
C LEU A 133 3.88 -8.54 15.07
N GLU A 134 4.76 -9.45 15.53
CA GLU A 134 5.98 -9.09 16.28
C GLU A 134 6.84 -8.12 15.45
N TYR A 135 7.08 -8.42 14.17
CA TYR A 135 7.79 -7.53 13.26
C TYR A 135 7.14 -6.14 13.14
N LEU A 136 5.82 -6.06 12.95
CA LEU A 136 5.09 -4.80 12.89
C LEU A 136 5.21 -4.00 14.19
N ILE A 137 4.92 -4.59 15.35
CA ILE A 137 4.91 -3.83 16.62
C ILE A 137 6.32 -3.36 17.02
N HIS A 138 7.36 -4.14 16.72
CA HIS A 138 8.75 -3.75 16.96
C HIS A 138 9.24 -2.65 15.98
N GLY A 139 8.82 -2.69 14.72
CA GLY A 139 9.03 -1.60 13.76
C GLY A 139 8.31 -0.32 14.17
N ILE A 140 7.05 -0.41 14.58
CA ILE A 140 6.22 0.72 15.01
C ILE A 140 6.79 1.39 16.26
N LEU A 141 7.13 0.62 17.30
CA LEU A 141 7.54 1.17 18.60
C LEU A 141 9.03 1.53 18.69
N SER A 142 9.88 0.82 17.95
CA SER A 142 11.35 0.84 18.11
C SER A 142 12.11 0.70 16.78
N PRO A 143 11.82 1.54 15.76
CA PRO A 143 12.55 1.51 14.49
C PRO A 143 13.99 2.00 14.66
N VAL A 144 14.91 1.49 13.84
CA VAL A 144 16.32 1.90 13.80
C VAL A 144 16.56 2.72 12.54
N ILE A 145 16.21 4.01 12.63
CA ILE A 145 16.29 4.98 11.53
C ILE A 145 17.66 5.66 11.55
N THR A 146 18.36 5.64 10.42
CA THR A 146 19.66 6.32 10.24
C THR A 146 19.64 7.26 9.03
N GLN A 147 20.67 8.10 8.89
CA GLN A 147 20.79 9.00 7.74
C GLN A 147 20.91 8.24 6.40
N ASP A 148 21.51 7.04 6.40
CA ASP A 148 21.61 6.15 5.24
C ASP A 148 20.22 5.63 4.80
N ASP A 149 19.31 5.41 5.75
CA ASP A 149 17.92 5.01 5.46
C ASP A 149 17.12 6.16 4.82
N LEU A 150 17.34 7.40 5.25
CA LEU A 150 16.75 8.57 4.60
C LEU A 150 17.26 8.72 3.16
N THR A 151 18.57 8.61 2.94
CA THR A 151 19.19 8.69 1.60
C THR A 151 18.64 7.63 0.64
N LYS A 152 18.38 6.40 1.13
CA LYS A 152 17.97 5.26 0.29
C LYS A 152 16.45 5.11 0.13
N GLU A 153 15.68 5.39 1.18
CA GLU A 153 14.23 5.18 1.17
C GLU A 153 13.48 6.47 0.80
N VAL A 154 13.96 7.63 1.24
CA VAL A 154 13.30 8.92 1.01
C VAL A 154 13.85 9.58 -0.27
N TYR A 155 15.05 10.17 -0.19
CA TYR A 155 15.70 10.88 -1.30
C TYR A 155 17.19 11.12 -1.04
N ASP A 156 18.04 10.95 -2.07
CA ASP A 156 19.50 11.18 -1.99
C ASP A 156 19.94 12.63 -2.27
N GLY A 157 19.02 13.49 -2.71
CA GLY A 157 19.32 14.84 -3.19
C GLY A 157 19.54 14.95 -4.71
N ASN A 158 19.41 13.87 -5.46
CA ASN A 158 19.65 13.79 -6.90
C ASN A 158 18.58 12.95 -7.63
N GLN A 159 18.65 11.61 -7.53
CA GLN A 159 17.84 10.68 -8.34
C GLN A 159 17.47 9.37 -7.63
N CYS A 160 18.10 9.03 -6.51
CA CYS A 160 17.81 7.83 -5.73
C CYS A 160 16.85 8.14 -4.58
N GLY A 161 16.13 7.13 -4.11
CA GLY A 161 15.10 7.25 -3.09
C GLY A 161 13.82 6.57 -3.55
N VAL A 162 13.34 5.61 -2.76
CA VAL A 162 12.14 4.82 -3.08
C VAL A 162 10.92 5.71 -3.23
N ILE A 163 10.66 6.53 -2.21
CA ILE A 163 9.52 7.46 -2.18
C ILE A 163 9.67 8.52 -3.28
N PHE A 164 10.89 9.00 -3.54
CA PHE A 164 11.15 9.92 -4.65
C PHE A 164 10.78 9.33 -6.02
N GLN A 165 11.19 8.08 -6.29
CA GLN A 165 10.87 7.36 -7.52
C GLN A 165 9.37 7.05 -7.66
N GLU A 166 8.71 6.75 -6.54
CA GLU A 166 7.28 6.51 -6.43
C GLU A 166 6.42 7.76 -6.67
N LEU A 167 6.76 8.88 -6.02
CA LEU A 167 6.08 10.15 -6.23
C LEU A 167 6.26 10.63 -7.67
N LYS A 168 7.46 10.48 -8.27
CA LYS A 168 7.67 10.69 -9.71
C LYS A 168 6.83 9.75 -10.59
N GLY A 169 6.58 8.52 -10.15
CA GLY A 169 5.66 7.58 -10.81
C GLY A 169 4.19 8.04 -10.73
N CYS A 170 3.81 8.77 -9.68
CA CYS A 170 2.47 9.32 -9.49
C CYS A 170 2.26 10.69 -10.16
N GLU A 171 3.23 11.61 -10.05
CA GLU A 171 3.24 12.94 -10.66
C GLU A 171 3.20 12.92 -12.20
N ARG A 172 3.59 11.81 -12.84
CA ARG A 172 3.40 11.62 -14.29
C ARG A 172 1.94 11.38 -14.70
N LYS A 173 1.04 11.06 -13.77
CA LYS A 173 -0.39 10.85 -14.02
C LYS A 173 -1.09 12.22 -14.00
N PRO A 174 -1.66 12.73 -15.11
CA PRO A 174 -2.15 14.12 -15.16
C PRO A 174 -3.17 14.49 -14.07
N ALA A 175 -4.10 13.59 -13.74
CA ALA A 175 -5.09 13.82 -12.69
C ALA A 175 -4.49 13.93 -11.28
N HIS A 176 -3.44 13.15 -10.98
CA HIS A 176 -2.74 13.21 -9.69
C HIS A 176 -1.87 14.48 -9.61
N LEU A 177 -1.24 14.88 -10.72
CA LEU A 177 -0.52 16.15 -10.79
C LEU A 177 -1.47 17.35 -10.60
N GLU A 178 -2.63 17.36 -11.26
CA GLU A 178 -3.69 18.37 -11.05
C GLU A 178 -4.12 18.41 -9.57
N GLN A 179 -4.39 17.25 -8.95
CA GLN A 179 -4.73 17.15 -7.51
C GLN A 179 -3.63 17.72 -6.59
N MET A 180 -2.36 17.44 -6.85
CA MET A 180 -1.24 17.99 -6.07
C MET A 180 -1.05 19.51 -6.29
N GLN A 181 -1.30 20.01 -7.50
CA GLN A 181 -1.28 21.45 -7.79
C GLN A 181 -2.43 22.20 -7.10
N ILE A 182 -3.60 21.55 -6.97
CA ILE A 182 -4.75 22.05 -6.20
C ILE A 182 -4.46 22.07 -4.70
N LEU A 183 -4.00 20.96 -4.11
CA LEU A 183 -3.78 20.88 -2.66
C LEU A 183 -2.65 21.78 -2.17
N ARG A 184 -1.51 21.83 -2.89
CA ARG A 184 -0.41 22.75 -2.53
C ARG A 184 -0.82 24.22 -2.64
N GLY A 185 -1.64 24.56 -3.64
CA GLY A 185 -2.11 25.93 -3.89
C GLY A 185 -3.27 26.37 -2.99
N ASP A 186 -3.90 25.45 -2.28
CA ASP A 186 -4.89 25.75 -1.25
C ASP A 186 -4.23 26.45 -0.06
N THR A 187 -4.77 27.59 0.33
CA THR A 187 -4.30 28.43 1.45
C THR A 187 -5.32 28.50 2.60
N ALA A 188 -6.41 27.73 2.52
CA ALA A 188 -7.41 27.63 3.58
C ALA A 188 -6.81 27.05 4.88
N PRO A 189 -7.21 27.55 6.07
CA PRO A 189 -6.91 26.88 7.34
C PRO A 189 -7.45 25.45 7.42
N GLN A 190 -8.46 25.12 6.62
CA GLN A 190 -9.10 23.81 6.49
C GLN A 190 -8.39 22.86 5.50
N ARG A 191 -7.30 23.29 4.85
CA ARG A 191 -6.71 22.54 3.73
C ARG A 191 -6.22 21.14 4.11
N ILE A 192 -6.30 20.24 3.14
CA ILE A 192 -5.67 18.92 3.22
C ILE A 192 -4.27 19.05 2.64
N HIS A 193 -3.29 18.59 3.40
CA HIS A 193 -1.88 18.63 3.03
C HIS A 193 -1.49 17.48 2.10
N CYS A 194 -0.41 17.64 1.34
CA CYS A 194 0.19 16.55 0.57
C CYS A 194 0.93 15.58 1.52
N TYR A 195 0.19 14.79 2.30
CA TYR A 195 0.74 13.89 3.33
C TYR A 195 1.64 12.77 2.75
N GLY A 196 1.41 12.36 1.50
CA GLY A 196 2.32 11.47 0.76
C GLY A 196 3.65 12.13 0.36
N GLY A 197 3.74 13.46 0.44
CA GLY A 197 4.82 14.28 -0.07
C GLY A 197 4.64 14.67 -1.54
N VAL A 198 5.57 15.48 -2.04
CA VAL A 198 5.79 15.75 -3.46
C VAL A 198 7.29 15.61 -3.72
N SER A 199 7.70 15.15 -4.91
CA SER A 199 9.10 14.80 -5.19
C SER A 199 10.10 15.94 -4.96
N ASN A 200 9.66 17.20 -5.05
CA ASN A 200 10.49 18.38 -4.77
C ASN A 200 10.47 18.86 -3.30
N THR A 201 9.65 18.27 -2.42
CA THR A 201 9.64 18.61 -0.98
C THR A 201 10.41 17.62 -0.12
N LEU A 202 10.62 16.38 -0.57
CA LEU A 202 11.32 15.32 0.18
C LEU A 202 12.72 15.74 0.70
N GLY A 203 13.45 16.55 -0.06
CA GLY A 203 14.78 17.06 0.33
C GLY A 203 14.78 18.02 1.54
N GLN A 204 13.62 18.34 2.10
CA GLN A 204 13.45 19.14 3.33
C GLN A 204 13.42 18.25 4.59
N LEU A 205 13.24 16.93 4.43
CA LEU A 205 13.15 15.98 5.55
C LEU A 205 14.52 15.73 6.18
N THR A 206 14.57 15.78 7.52
CA THR A 206 15.79 15.55 8.29
C THR A 206 15.63 14.34 9.23
N LEU A 207 16.75 13.70 9.59
CA LEU A 207 16.73 12.61 10.58
C LEU A 207 16.15 13.08 11.93
N GLY A 208 16.44 14.33 12.32
CA GLY A 208 15.89 14.95 13.54
C GLY A 208 14.36 15.06 13.51
N SER A 209 13.80 15.64 12.45
CA SER A 209 12.34 15.82 12.31
C SER A 209 11.58 14.48 12.21
N ILE A 210 12.17 13.47 11.57
CA ILE A 210 11.62 12.11 11.52
C ILE A 210 11.58 11.48 12.92
N ILE A 211 12.68 11.59 13.69
CA ILE A 211 12.77 11.04 15.05
C ILE A 211 11.84 11.79 16.02
N GLU A 212 11.78 13.12 15.95
CA GLU A 212 10.88 13.94 16.79
C GLU A 212 9.41 13.60 16.53
N TYR A 213 9.02 13.44 15.27
CA TYR A 213 7.67 13.03 14.90
C TYR A 213 7.35 11.61 15.37
N HIS A 214 8.27 10.65 15.21
CA HIS A 214 8.11 9.29 15.74
C HIS A 214 7.89 9.31 17.26
N GLN A 215 8.77 9.99 18.01
CA GLN A 215 8.65 10.11 19.46
C GLN A 215 7.35 10.81 19.90
N THR A 216 6.80 11.70 19.07
CA THR A 216 5.55 12.42 19.34
C THR A 216 4.32 11.56 19.03
N HIS A 217 4.29 10.83 17.90
CA HIS A 217 3.09 10.17 17.39
C HIS A 217 3.04 8.66 17.64
N TYR A 218 4.15 7.95 17.51
CA TYR A 218 4.25 6.49 17.62
C TYR A 218 4.42 6.04 19.08
N GLN A 219 3.64 6.64 19.97
CA GLN A 219 3.58 6.32 21.40
C GLN A 219 2.57 5.19 21.62
N ALA A 220 2.87 4.24 22.51
CA ALA A 220 1.98 3.11 22.79
C ALA A 220 0.54 3.55 23.14
N SER A 221 0.38 4.63 23.91
CA SER A 221 -0.91 5.25 24.26
C SER A 221 -1.69 5.90 23.10
N LYS A 222 -1.12 5.93 21.89
CA LYS A 222 -1.71 6.47 20.66
C LYS A 222 -1.90 5.40 19.57
N ILE A 223 -1.64 4.13 19.89
CA ILE A 223 -1.81 2.98 19.00
C ILE A 223 -3.10 2.26 19.36
N GLU A 224 -3.95 2.05 18.35
CA GLU A 224 -5.10 1.16 18.43
C GLU A 224 -4.88 -0.05 17.52
N LEU A 225 -4.74 -1.24 18.10
CA LEU A 225 -4.70 -2.51 17.39
C LEU A 225 -6.13 -3.07 17.28
N PHE A 226 -6.57 -3.40 16.08
CA PHE A 226 -7.80 -4.13 15.83
C PHE A 226 -7.45 -5.49 15.22
N THR A 227 -8.08 -6.57 15.68
CA THR A 227 -7.87 -7.93 15.16
C THR A 227 -9.16 -8.59 14.74
N VAL A 228 -9.07 -9.53 13.79
CA VAL A 228 -10.10 -10.55 13.51
C VAL A 228 -9.39 -11.89 13.52
N LEU A 229 -9.69 -12.71 14.54
CA LEU A 229 -8.95 -13.93 14.86
C LEU A 229 -9.91 -15.13 14.90
N PRO A 230 -9.48 -16.34 14.47
CA PRO A 230 -10.24 -17.58 14.64
C PRO A 230 -10.60 -17.85 16.11
N ASP A 231 -11.72 -18.53 16.36
CA ASP A 231 -12.26 -18.73 17.72
C ASP A 231 -11.44 -19.69 18.59
N ASN A 232 -10.57 -20.49 17.98
CA ASN A 232 -9.58 -21.31 18.67
C ASN A 232 -8.26 -20.56 18.97
N TYR A 233 -8.19 -19.24 18.74
CA TYR A 233 -7.03 -18.42 19.09
C TYR A 233 -7.15 -17.83 20.49
N GLU A 234 -6.18 -18.13 21.36
CA GLU A 234 -6.12 -17.59 22.72
C GLU A 234 -5.59 -16.14 22.72
N ILE A 235 -6.46 -15.16 23.01
CA ILE A 235 -6.08 -13.74 23.12
C ILE A 235 -4.92 -13.49 24.11
N ALA A 236 -4.75 -14.35 25.12
CA ALA A 236 -3.62 -14.31 26.04
C ALA A 236 -2.25 -14.54 25.35
N GLN A 237 -2.19 -15.28 24.25
CA GLN A 237 -0.97 -15.48 23.46
C GLN A 237 -0.58 -14.15 22.77
N LEU A 238 -1.54 -13.50 22.11
CA LEU A 238 -1.40 -12.16 21.49
C LEU A 238 -0.97 -11.09 22.51
N HIS A 239 -1.67 -10.99 23.65
CA HIS A 239 -1.26 -10.10 24.75
C HIS A 239 0.19 -10.40 25.17
N GLY A 240 0.56 -11.68 25.28
CA GLY A 240 1.92 -12.12 25.59
C GLY A 240 2.99 -11.78 24.53
N LEU A 241 2.62 -11.41 23.30
CA LEU A 241 3.56 -10.86 22.31
C LEU A 241 3.72 -9.35 22.48
N LEU A 242 2.59 -8.65 22.64
CA LEU A 242 2.54 -7.20 22.84
C LEU A 242 3.25 -6.78 24.15
N ASP A 243 3.03 -7.51 25.25
CA ASP A 243 3.70 -7.33 26.54
C ASP A 243 5.24 -7.43 26.39
N LYS A 244 5.76 -8.37 25.58
CA LYS A 244 7.21 -8.50 25.33
C LYS A 244 7.75 -7.26 24.61
N ALA A 245 7.10 -6.83 23.53
CA ALA A 245 7.53 -5.68 22.73
C ALA A 245 7.55 -4.40 23.57
N LEU A 246 6.49 -4.16 24.35
CA LEU A 246 6.35 -3.02 25.25
C LEU A 246 7.35 -3.07 26.42
N THR A 247 7.69 -4.28 26.90
CA THR A 247 8.73 -4.47 27.92
C THR A 247 10.13 -4.16 27.37
N ARG A 248 10.49 -4.65 26.17
CA ARG A 248 11.78 -4.32 25.53
C ARG A 248 11.93 -2.82 25.26
N LEU A 249 10.87 -2.17 24.78
CA LEU A 249 10.82 -0.70 24.60
C LEU A 249 11.07 0.06 25.92
N SER A 250 10.56 -0.45 27.04
CA SER A 250 10.77 0.15 28.36
C SER A 250 12.20 -0.04 28.83
N GLN A 251 12.81 -1.21 28.57
CA GLN A 251 14.19 -1.52 28.93
C GLN A 251 15.21 -0.70 28.12
N SER A 252 15.04 -0.57 26.80
CA SER A 252 15.94 0.22 25.96
C SER A 252 15.90 1.72 26.28
N LYS A 253 14.72 2.25 26.67
CA LYS A 253 14.56 3.62 27.17
C LYS A 253 15.19 3.85 28.55
N LEU A 254 15.43 2.80 29.33
CA LEU A 254 16.15 2.86 30.60
C LEU A 254 17.67 2.78 30.41
N SER A 255 18.17 1.89 29.54
CA SER A 255 19.61 1.82 29.25
C SER A 255 20.12 3.11 28.61
N ALA A 256 19.43 3.63 27.58
CA ALA A 256 19.81 4.89 26.93
C ALA A 256 19.85 6.09 27.91
N LYS A 257 19.01 6.09 28.96
CA LYS A 257 19.06 7.11 30.02
C LYS A 257 20.21 6.89 31.01
N ALA A 258 20.60 5.65 31.27
CA ALA A 258 21.78 5.33 32.07
C ALA A 258 23.07 5.74 31.34
N ASP A 259 23.19 5.45 30.04
CA ASP A 259 24.38 5.79 29.23
C ASP A 259 24.57 7.31 29.06
N LEU A 260 23.47 8.09 29.01
CA LEU A 260 23.53 9.55 29.08
C LEU A 260 23.96 10.08 30.46
N SER A 261 23.71 9.32 31.54
CA SER A 261 24.07 9.76 32.91
C SER A 261 25.56 9.62 33.23
N THR A 262 26.30 8.81 32.47
CA THR A 262 27.75 8.62 32.59
C THR A 262 28.60 9.52 31.68
N SER A 263 27.98 10.39 30.88
CA SER A 263 28.64 11.17 29.82
C SER A 263 28.44 12.71 29.93
N VAL A 264 28.42 13.25 31.15
CA VAL A 264 28.28 14.71 31.39
C VAL A 264 29.61 15.45 31.17
N ALA A 265 29.88 15.84 29.92
CA ALA A 265 30.98 16.76 29.57
C ALA A 265 30.54 17.75 28.47
N LYS A 266 30.23 18.99 28.90
CA LYS A 266 29.99 20.23 28.13
C LYS A 266 29.88 20.14 26.59
N SER A 267 28.69 20.46 26.08
CA SER A 267 28.52 21.16 24.80
C SER A 267 27.66 22.41 25.03
N ASP A 268 28.02 23.51 24.39
CA ASP A 268 27.38 24.81 24.62
C ASP A 268 26.05 24.97 23.87
N ALA A 269 25.12 25.71 24.45
CA ALA A 269 23.83 26.01 23.84
C ALA A 269 23.98 27.01 22.68
N SER A 270 23.95 26.52 21.44
CA SER A 270 23.78 27.34 20.24
C SER A 270 22.30 27.45 19.86
N ALA A 271 21.89 28.62 19.36
CA ALA A 271 20.47 29.00 19.29
C ALA A 271 19.62 28.20 18.27
N HIS A 272 18.32 28.09 18.58
CA HIS A 272 17.29 27.74 17.59
C HIS A 272 17.28 28.76 16.45
N THR A 273 17.87 28.41 15.31
CA THR A 273 17.57 29.08 14.05
C THR A 273 16.26 28.54 13.49
N SER A 274 15.32 29.43 13.19
CA SER A 274 14.01 29.09 12.64
C SER A 274 14.15 28.25 11.37
N SER A 275 13.31 27.22 11.24
CA SER A 275 13.18 26.43 10.01
C SER A 275 13.13 27.36 8.78
N LYS A 276 13.96 27.07 7.78
CA LYS A 276 13.87 27.75 6.49
C LYS A 276 12.52 27.41 5.90
N LYS A 277 11.67 28.42 5.69
CA LYS A 277 10.47 28.28 4.85
C LYS A 277 10.88 27.58 3.56
N GLY A 278 10.16 26.51 3.20
CA GLY A 278 10.37 25.79 1.94
C GLY A 278 10.28 26.73 0.74
N GLU A 279 10.75 26.25 -0.42
CA GLU A 279 10.78 27.03 -1.66
C GLU A 279 9.48 27.80 -1.89
N ALA A 280 9.59 29.09 -2.22
CA ALA A 280 8.45 29.94 -2.45
C ALA A 280 7.53 29.29 -3.49
N GLN A 281 6.29 28.97 -3.09
CA GLN A 281 5.31 28.38 -3.99
C GLN A 281 5.13 29.32 -5.18
N THR A 282 5.63 28.89 -6.34
CA THR A 282 5.31 29.50 -7.62
C THR A 282 3.88 29.10 -7.96
N TYR A 283 3.07 30.04 -8.43
CA TYR A 283 1.69 29.79 -8.83
C TYR A 283 1.58 29.92 -10.34
N GLN A 284 0.60 29.23 -10.93
CA GLN A 284 0.25 29.45 -12.33
C GLN A 284 -0.54 30.76 -12.44
N GLU A 285 -0.05 31.72 -13.23
CA GLU A 285 -0.79 32.93 -13.56
C GLU A 285 -1.98 32.59 -14.45
N SER A 286 -3.19 32.73 -13.92
CA SER A 286 -4.44 32.41 -14.61
C SER A 286 -5.55 33.41 -14.22
N PRO A 287 -6.45 33.80 -15.15
CA PRO A 287 -7.66 34.54 -14.82
C PRO A 287 -8.70 33.69 -14.05
N GLU A 288 -8.50 32.37 -13.98
CA GLU A 288 -9.37 31.41 -13.33
C GLU A 288 -8.79 30.98 -11.97
N LYS A 289 -9.67 30.83 -10.98
CA LYS A 289 -9.32 30.44 -9.60
C LYS A 289 -10.01 29.15 -9.22
N ILE A 290 -9.43 28.44 -8.26
CA ILE A 290 -10.11 27.33 -7.58
C ILE A 290 -11.00 27.93 -6.50
N TYR A 291 -12.24 27.49 -6.45
CA TYR A 291 -13.22 27.82 -5.41
C TYR A 291 -13.59 26.55 -4.66
N THR A 292 -13.44 26.58 -3.33
CA THR A 292 -13.60 25.41 -2.45
C THR A 292 -14.70 25.63 -1.42
N TRP A 293 -15.66 24.71 -1.36
CA TRP A 293 -16.55 24.52 -0.21
C TRP A 293 -16.06 23.32 0.61
N TRP A 294 -15.88 23.51 1.90
CA TRP A 294 -15.58 22.44 2.85
C TRP A 294 -16.90 21.92 3.43
N LEU A 295 -17.23 20.67 3.10
CA LEU A 295 -18.53 20.04 3.37
C LEU A 295 -18.35 18.88 4.34
N ASP A 296 -19.25 18.75 5.32
CA ASP A 296 -19.23 17.64 6.28
C ASP A 296 -19.20 16.27 5.58
N SER A 297 -18.30 15.39 6.04
CA SER A 297 -18.06 14.05 5.48
C SER A 297 -19.31 13.19 5.31
N GLY A 298 -20.36 13.39 6.12
CA GLY A 298 -21.64 12.70 5.97
C GLY A 298 -22.31 12.90 4.60
N TYR A 299 -21.97 13.97 3.88
CA TYR A 299 -22.49 14.26 2.55
C TYR A 299 -21.63 13.73 1.39
N LEU A 300 -20.49 13.07 1.65
CA LEU A 300 -19.57 12.60 0.61
C LEU A 300 -20.26 11.65 -0.38
N ASN A 301 -20.85 10.56 0.12
CA ASN A 301 -21.47 9.53 -0.74
C ASN A 301 -22.61 10.11 -1.60
N LEU A 302 -23.37 11.07 -1.06
CA LEU A 302 -24.45 11.78 -1.76
C LEU A 302 -23.90 12.62 -2.91
N ILE A 303 -22.89 13.45 -2.66
CA ILE A 303 -22.30 14.29 -3.72
C ILE A 303 -21.59 13.44 -4.77
N LEU A 304 -20.96 12.31 -4.38
CA LEU A 304 -20.39 11.34 -5.32
C LEU A 304 -21.47 10.67 -6.19
N ALA A 305 -22.63 10.33 -5.64
CA ALA A 305 -23.73 9.71 -6.38
C ALA A 305 -24.32 10.65 -7.46
N GLN A 306 -24.35 11.95 -7.20
CA GLN A 306 -24.86 12.98 -8.14
C GLN A 306 -23.74 13.62 -9.00
N PHE A 307 -22.52 13.07 -8.99
CA PHE A 307 -21.35 13.79 -9.52
C PHE A 307 -21.43 14.06 -11.04
N ASP A 308 -21.94 13.12 -11.85
CA ASP A 308 -22.07 13.32 -13.30
C ASP A 308 -23.10 14.42 -13.65
N GLU A 309 -24.19 14.53 -12.88
CA GLU A 309 -25.19 15.61 -12.98
C GLU A 309 -24.61 16.95 -12.55
N LEU A 310 -23.83 16.98 -11.46
CA LEU A 310 -23.13 18.18 -10.99
C LEU A 310 -22.10 18.66 -12.03
N VAL A 311 -21.33 17.76 -12.65
CA VAL A 311 -20.48 18.07 -13.82
C VAL A 311 -21.31 18.70 -14.93
N ALA A 312 -22.39 18.04 -15.38
CA ALA A 312 -23.23 18.51 -16.48
C ALA A 312 -24.02 19.80 -16.20
N LEU A 313 -24.05 20.27 -14.94
CA LEU A 313 -24.61 21.55 -14.51
C LEU A 313 -23.54 22.63 -14.42
N VAL A 314 -22.37 22.32 -13.84
CA VAL A 314 -21.24 23.26 -13.68
C VAL A 314 -20.60 23.57 -15.04
N ASP A 315 -20.52 22.59 -15.95
CA ASP A 315 -20.09 22.77 -17.35
C ASP A 315 -20.97 23.83 -18.07
N LYS A 316 -22.30 23.82 -17.83
CA LYS A 316 -23.24 24.78 -18.45
C LYS A 316 -23.09 26.22 -17.92
N ALA A 317 -22.54 26.40 -16.72
CA ALA A 317 -22.18 27.71 -16.20
C ALA A 317 -20.85 28.26 -16.78
N GLY A 318 -20.19 27.48 -17.65
CA GLY A 318 -18.88 27.83 -18.22
C GLY A 318 -17.76 27.67 -17.21
N THR A 319 -17.84 26.66 -16.34
CA THR A 319 -16.92 26.41 -15.22
C THR A 319 -16.61 24.91 -15.13
N LYS A 320 -15.50 24.51 -14.50
CA LYS A 320 -15.09 23.08 -14.39
C LYS A 320 -15.19 22.63 -12.93
N ILE A 321 -16.06 21.66 -12.62
CA ILE A 321 -15.97 20.94 -11.34
C ILE A 321 -14.74 20.02 -11.34
N LEU A 322 -14.07 19.92 -10.20
CA LEU A 322 -12.91 19.05 -10.01
C LEU A 322 -13.33 17.70 -9.42
N ALA A 323 -12.52 16.67 -9.68
CA ALA A 323 -12.72 15.36 -9.08
C ALA A 323 -12.67 15.47 -7.54
N ILE A 324 -13.65 14.89 -6.88
CA ILE A 324 -13.77 14.92 -5.42
C ILE A 324 -12.83 13.87 -4.84
N SER A 325 -11.97 14.29 -3.89
CA SER A 325 -11.20 13.33 -3.11
C SER A 325 -12.03 12.75 -1.98
N THR A 326 -11.78 11.50 -1.64
CA THR A 326 -12.29 10.81 -0.45
C THR A 326 -11.58 11.23 0.83
N ASP A 327 -10.51 12.03 0.71
CA ASP A 327 -9.76 12.58 1.84
C ASP A 327 -10.63 13.59 2.61
N PHE A 328 -10.52 13.55 3.94
CA PHE A 328 -11.07 14.59 4.81
C PHE A 328 -9.94 15.45 5.35
N ASN A 329 -10.30 16.51 6.05
CA ASN A 329 -9.41 17.25 6.94
C ASN A 329 -9.66 16.86 8.42
N ASN A 330 -8.89 17.49 9.31
CA ASN A 330 -9.03 17.35 10.77
C ASN A 330 -10.39 17.78 11.36
N LEU A 331 -11.25 18.46 10.58
CA LEU A 331 -12.64 18.78 10.94
C LEU A 331 -13.66 17.74 10.41
N GLN A 332 -13.19 16.67 9.76
CA GLN A 332 -14.01 15.66 9.06
C GLN A 332 -14.87 16.25 7.93
N GLN A 333 -14.28 17.17 7.16
CA GLN A 333 -14.87 17.75 5.96
C GLN A 333 -14.11 17.33 4.70
N PHE A 334 -14.83 17.06 3.61
CA PHE A 334 -14.27 16.93 2.26
C PHE A 334 -14.38 18.26 1.49
N ALA A 335 -13.68 18.36 0.37
CA ALA A 335 -13.66 19.57 -0.45
C ALA A 335 -14.42 19.38 -1.78
N LEU A 336 -15.53 20.11 -1.95
CA LEU A 336 -16.15 20.34 -3.25
C LEU A 336 -15.44 21.51 -3.93
N ARG A 337 -14.84 21.29 -5.10
CA ARG A 337 -14.01 22.30 -5.79
C ARG A 337 -14.44 22.56 -7.23
N VAL A 338 -14.39 23.83 -7.62
CA VAL A 338 -14.70 24.31 -8.98
C VAL A 338 -13.63 25.29 -9.45
N ILE A 339 -13.14 25.13 -10.69
CA ILE A 339 -12.35 26.14 -11.39
C ILE A 339 -13.31 27.09 -12.12
N SER A 340 -13.21 28.39 -11.82
CA SER A 340 -14.14 29.42 -12.30
C SER A 340 -13.45 30.80 -12.38
N ARG A 341 -14.02 31.71 -13.16
CA ARG A 341 -13.65 33.14 -13.14
C ARG A 341 -14.43 33.84 -12.02
N PRO A 342 -13.87 34.89 -11.38
CA PRO A 342 -14.54 35.57 -10.27
C PRO A 342 -15.95 36.13 -10.56
N ASN A 343 -16.30 36.35 -11.83
CA ASN A 343 -17.62 36.82 -12.25
C ASN A 343 -18.65 35.68 -12.54
N GLN A 344 -18.24 34.41 -12.54
CA GLN A 344 -19.11 33.25 -12.82
C GLN A 344 -19.44 32.42 -11.56
N ILE A 345 -18.64 32.54 -10.50
CA ILE A 345 -18.76 31.68 -9.31
C ILE A 345 -20.12 31.80 -8.60
N GLN A 346 -20.70 33.00 -8.52
CA GLN A 346 -22.02 33.21 -7.90
C GLN A 346 -23.13 32.43 -8.64
N GLN A 347 -23.21 32.58 -9.96
CA GLN A 347 -24.18 31.83 -10.79
C GLN A 347 -23.99 30.31 -10.65
N THR A 348 -22.74 29.86 -10.51
CA THR A 348 -22.40 28.45 -10.29
C THR A 348 -22.91 27.97 -8.92
N GLN A 349 -22.69 28.76 -7.87
CA GLN A 349 -23.15 28.50 -6.50
C GLN A 349 -24.69 28.46 -6.41
N GLU A 350 -25.37 29.41 -7.04
CA GLU A 350 -26.84 29.46 -7.13
C GLU A 350 -27.40 28.23 -7.88
N SER A 351 -26.74 27.81 -8.96
CA SER A 351 -27.13 26.62 -9.74
C SER A 351 -26.93 25.32 -8.94
N LEU A 352 -25.81 25.19 -8.21
CA LEU A 352 -25.52 24.06 -7.32
C LEU A 352 -26.54 23.97 -6.17
N LEU A 353 -26.83 25.10 -5.53
CA LEU A 353 -27.84 25.21 -4.46
C LEU A 353 -29.23 24.84 -4.96
N HIS A 354 -29.64 25.35 -6.12
CA HIS A 354 -30.94 25.04 -6.71
C HIS A 354 -31.07 23.54 -7.00
N TYR A 355 -30.09 22.94 -7.68
CA TYR A 355 -30.13 21.51 -7.98
C TYR A 355 -30.15 20.66 -6.71
N LEU A 356 -29.23 20.88 -5.76
CA LEU A 356 -29.17 20.09 -4.54
C LEU A 356 -30.41 20.28 -3.64
N SER A 357 -31.09 21.43 -3.69
CA SER A 357 -32.37 21.63 -2.99
C SER A 357 -33.53 20.76 -3.50
N THR A 358 -33.37 20.10 -4.66
CA THR A 358 -34.34 19.13 -5.21
C THR A 358 -34.03 17.68 -4.85
N GLN A 359 -32.90 17.40 -4.20
CA GLN A 359 -32.43 16.05 -3.89
C GLN A 359 -32.72 15.68 -2.43
N ASN A 360 -32.70 14.38 -2.10
CA ASN A 360 -32.84 13.92 -0.73
C ASN A 360 -31.51 14.09 0.03
N LEU A 361 -31.44 14.99 1.01
CA LEU A 361 -30.19 15.45 1.64
C LEU A 361 -29.89 14.77 2.99
N GLU A 362 -30.12 13.46 3.10
CA GLU A 362 -29.75 12.69 4.29
C GLU A 362 -28.25 12.35 4.30
N PRO A 363 -27.53 12.61 5.41
CA PRO A 363 -26.13 12.24 5.54
C PRO A 363 -25.98 10.73 5.74
N THR A 364 -24.89 10.17 5.22
CA THR A 364 -24.55 8.74 5.29
C THR A 364 -23.11 8.57 5.76
N ILE A 365 -22.80 7.42 6.38
CA ILE A 365 -21.44 7.17 6.87
C ILE A 365 -20.50 6.91 5.66
N PRO A 366 -19.35 7.59 5.55
CA PRO A 366 -18.39 7.34 4.47
C PRO A 366 -17.94 5.88 4.38
N ASP A 367 -17.86 5.36 3.15
CA ASP A 367 -17.18 4.09 2.88
C ASP A 367 -15.67 4.36 2.74
N ARG A 368 -14.86 3.77 3.63
CA ARG A 368 -13.38 3.89 3.62
C ARG A 368 -12.69 2.61 3.16
N ARG A 369 -13.41 1.68 2.53
CA ARG A 369 -12.84 0.43 2.02
C ARG A 369 -12.05 0.65 0.73
N ASN A 370 -10.80 0.18 0.70
CA ASN A 370 -9.92 0.25 -0.47
C ASN A 370 -9.96 -1.10 -1.21
N PRO A 371 -10.31 -1.15 -2.50
CA PRO A 371 -10.39 -2.41 -3.26
C PRO A 371 -9.04 -3.11 -3.46
N ARG A 372 -7.91 -2.51 -3.04
CA ARG A 372 -6.59 -3.16 -2.98
C ARG A 372 -6.39 -4.03 -1.72
N TYR A 373 -7.12 -3.77 -0.63
CA TYR A 373 -6.96 -4.53 0.63
C TYR A 373 -7.82 -5.80 0.66
N PRO A 374 -7.44 -6.83 1.45
CA PRO A 374 -8.32 -7.94 1.77
C PRO A 374 -9.64 -7.48 2.39
N GLU A 375 -10.72 -8.21 2.15
CA GLU A 375 -12.07 -7.90 2.66
C GLU A 375 -12.09 -7.77 4.20
N GLN A 376 -11.35 -8.63 4.90
CA GLN A 376 -11.23 -8.62 6.36
C GLN A 376 -10.56 -7.32 6.87
N ILE A 377 -9.53 -6.84 6.18
CA ILE A 377 -8.85 -5.56 6.49
C ILE A 377 -9.78 -4.38 6.20
N ASN A 378 -10.52 -4.43 5.09
CA ASN A 378 -11.54 -3.43 4.76
C ASN A 378 -12.67 -3.37 5.81
N ASN A 379 -13.10 -4.51 6.34
CA ASN A 379 -14.11 -4.55 7.40
C ASN A 379 -13.57 -3.97 8.72
N ILE A 380 -12.30 -4.23 9.07
CA ILE A 380 -11.64 -3.58 10.22
C ILE A 380 -11.53 -2.06 10.04
N ILE A 381 -11.15 -1.59 8.85
CA ILE A 381 -11.06 -0.15 8.54
C ILE A 381 -12.43 0.53 8.58
N GLN A 382 -13.47 -0.12 8.06
CA GLN A 382 -14.83 0.39 8.16
C GLN A 382 -15.34 0.38 9.61
N PHE A 383 -14.97 -0.61 10.44
CA PHE A 383 -15.29 -0.64 11.87
C PHE A 383 -14.61 0.50 12.65
N HIS A 384 -13.30 0.72 12.43
CA HIS A 384 -12.58 1.87 13.01
C HIS A 384 -13.21 3.21 12.58
N THR A 385 -13.63 3.32 11.31
CA THR A 385 -14.36 4.47 10.78
C THR A 385 -15.72 4.64 11.49
N LEU A 386 -16.56 3.61 11.56
CA LEU A 386 -17.85 3.63 12.26
C LEU A 386 -17.72 4.09 13.72
N ARG A 387 -16.78 3.49 14.48
CA ARG A 387 -16.50 3.86 15.87
C ARG A 387 -16.10 5.33 16.03
N ASN A 388 -15.26 5.86 15.13
CA ASN A 388 -14.72 7.21 15.26
C ASN A 388 -15.61 8.30 14.62
N THR A 389 -16.54 7.92 13.73
CA THR A 389 -17.52 8.82 13.09
C THR A 389 -18.79 9.07 13.91
N HIS A 390 -18.90 8.58 15.15
CA HIS A 390 -20.07 8.78 16.02
C HIS A 390 -20.36 10.27 16.33
N PHE A 391 -21.10 10.90 15.42
CA PHE A 391 -21.81 12.17 15.50
C PHE A 391 -21.09 13.31 16.25
N LYS A 392 -19.84 13.58 15.84
CA LYS A 392 -19.27 14.94 15.92
C LYS A 392 -19.68 15.85 14.74
N VAL A 393 -20.49 15.33 13.81
CA VAL A 393 -21.22 16.11 12.80
C VAL A 393 -22.00 17.22 13.50
N LYS A 394 -21.53 18.46 13.36
CA LYS A 394 -22.38 19.63 13.65
C LYS A 394 -23.48 19.61 12.60
N GLN A 395 -24.74 19.63 13.03
CA GLN A 395 -25.92 19.60 12.15
C GLN A 395 -26.12 20.92 11.37
N CYS A 396 -25.11 21.33 10.61
CA CYS A 396 -25.22 22.35 9.59
C CYS A 396 -25.74 21.66 8.32
N ASN A 397 -26.99 21.95 7.93
CA ASN A 397 -27.58 21.43 6.69
C ASN A 397 -26.65 21.72 5.48
N LEU A 398 -26.49 20.76 4.58
CA LEU A 398 -25.65 20.87 3.38
C LEU A 398 -25.85 22.18 2.58
N LEU A 399 -27.10 22.64 2.46
CA LEU A 399 -27.42 23.89 1.76
C LEU A 399 -26.94 25.12 2.53
N GLU A 400 -26.92 25.10 3.87
CA GLU A 400 -26.34 26.18 4.68
C GLU A 400 -24.81 26.20 4.62
N GLN A 401 -24.17 25.03 4.43
CA GLN A 401 -22.73 24.94 4.16
C GLN A 401 -22.41 25.50 2.76
N LEU A 402 -23.20 25.15 1.74
CA LEU A 402 -23.04 25.62 0.35
C LEU A 402 -23.45 27.08 0.14
N LYS A 403 -24.29 27.67 1.01
CA LYS A 403 -24.60 29.11 1.02
C LYS A 403 -23.42 29.98 1.47
N GLN A 404 -22.44 29.41 2.17
CA GLN A 404 -21.24 30.16 2.55
C GLN A 404 -20.43 30.52 1.29
N PRO A 405 -19.81 31.71 1.21
CA PRO A 405 -18.95 32.06 0.09
C PRO A 405 -17.76 31.10 0.02
N PRO A 406 -17.46 30.51 -1.16
CA PRO A 406 -16.35 29.56 -1.31
C PRO A 406 -14.99 30.22 -1.06
N LEU A 407 -14.07 29.47 -0.46
CA LEU A 407 -12.68 29.90 -0.29
C LEU A 407 -11.96 29.86 -1.64
N SER A 408 -11.29 30.95 -2.02
CA SER A 408 -10.61 31.07 -3.32
C SER A 408 -9.10 30.83 -3.23
N SER A 409 -8.58 29.90 -4.02
CA SER A 409 -7.15 29.58 -4.11
C SER A 409 -6.62 29.63 -5.55
N LEU A 410 -5.30 29.50 -5.71
CA LEU A 410 -4.60 29.45 -6.99
C LEU A 410 -4.10 28.02 -7.26
N LEU A 411 -3.81 27.70 -8.53
CA LEU A 411 -3.05 26.49 -8.87
C LEU A 411 -1.57 26.70 -8.52
N ALA A 412 -1.02 25.86 -7.64
CA ALA A 412 0.42 25.84 -7.41
C ALA A 412 1.14 25.22 -8.61
N HIS A 413 2.31 25.75 -8.96
CA HIS A 413 3.21 25.12 -9.89
C HIS A 413 3.99 23.99 -9.20
N ILE A 414 4.11 22.86 -9.89
CA ILE A 414 4.98 21.74 -9.54
C ILE A 414 5.93 21.56 -10.71
N GLN A 415 7.23 21.72 -10.48
CA GLN A 415 8.25 21.48 -11.50
C GLN A 415 8.33 19.98 -11.78
N SER A 416 7.58 19.49 -12.78
CA SER A 416 7.87 18.19 -13.35
C SER A 416 9.29 18.19 -13.89
N ASN A 417 10.18 17.31 -13.41
CA ASN A 417 11.58 17.21 -13.82
C ASN A 417 11.75 16.61 -15.24
N ARG A 418 11.02 17.16 -16.22
CA ARG A 418 11.19 16.90 -17.65
C ARG A 418 12.43 17.66 -18.14
N LYS A 419 13.52 16.95 -18.43
CA LYS A 419 14.46 17.40 -19.47
C LYS A 419 13.76 17.29 -20.82
N GLN A 420 12.94 18.27 -21.18
CA GLN A 420 12.28 18.30 -22.48
C GLN A 420 13.33 18.50 -23.58
N LYS A 421 13.66 17.42 -24.30
CA LYS A 421 13.89 17.56 -25.73
C LYS A 421 12.54 17.89 -26.36
N GLN A 422 12.41 19.09 -26.91
CA GLN A 422 11.25 19.46 -27.71
C GLN A 422 11.37 18.76 -29.07
N GLU A 423 10.62 17.69 -29.27
CA GLU A 423 10.21 17.27 -30.61
C GLU A 423 8.75 17.69 -30.80
N HIS A 424 8.54 18.69 -31.64
CA HIS A 424 7.20 19.11 -32.04
C HIS A 424 6.56 18.00 -32.88
N ASN A 425 5.52 17.37 -32.34
CA ASN A 425 4.51 16.66 -33.12
C ASN A 425 3.15 17.08 -32.59
N GLU A 426 2.27 17.53 -33.49
CA GLU A 426 0.95 18.04 -33.15
C GLU A 426 0.03 16.87 -32.78
N ALA A 427 -0.60 16.94 -31.60
CA ALA A 427 -1.54 15.92 -31.16
C ALA A 427 -2.93 16.20 -31.80
N PRO A 428 -3.49 15.28 -32.62
CA PRO A 428 -4.83 15.46 -33.16
C PRO A 428 -5.88 15.36 -32.07
N THR A 429 -6.87 16.25 -32.12
CA THR A 429 -8.00 16.27 -31.17
C THR A 429 -8.83 15.00 -31.29
N LEU A 430 -8.85 14.18 -30.22
CA LEU A 430 -9.63 12.95 -30.16
C LEU A 430 -10.67 13.07 -29.04
N ASN A 431 -11.95 13.06 -29.42
CA ASN A 431 -13.03 13.59 -28.61
C ASN A 431 -13.88 12.48 -27.95
N ALA A 432 -14.41 12.77 -26.76
CA ALA A 432 -15.55 12.14 -26.09
C ALA A 432 -15.81 10.62 -26.29
N SER A 433 -15.10 9.73 -25.55
CA SER A 433 -15.56 8.34 -25.27
C SER A 433 -14.87 7.64 -24.07
N LEU A 434 -14.56 8.33 -22.97
CA LEU A 434 -13.97 7.71 -21.75
C LEU A 434 -14.55 8.16 -20.39
N LYS A 435 -15.79 8.67 -20.35
CA LYS A 435 -16.51 8.92 -19.08
C LYS A 435 -17.03 7.60 -18.45
N LYS A 436 -16.15 6.77 -17.83
CA LYS A 436 -16.54 5.78 -16.79
C LYS A 436 -15.43 5.01 -16.00
N VAL A 437 -14.22 5.55 -15.80
CA VAL A 437 -13.26 4.98 -14.81
C VAL A 437 -12.44 6.06 -14.07
N PHE A 438 -13.08 6.87 -13.21
CA PHE A 438 -12.37 7.84 -12.35
C PHE A 438 -13.00 7.97 -10.96
N SER A 439 -12.95 6.88 -10.19
CA SER A 439 -13.41 6.83 -8.79
C SER A 439 -12.43 6.04 -7.90
N SER A 440 -11.15 6.42 -7.95
CA SER A 440 -10.19 6.16 -6.87
C SER A 440 -9.01 7.11 -7.00
N VAL A 441 -8.82 7.97 -5.99
CA VAL A 441 -7.55 8.66 -5.79
C VAL A 441 -6.52 7.57 -5.48
N HIS A 442 -5.55 7.40 -6.37
CA HIS A 442 -4.52 6.40 -6.16
C HIS A 442 -3.43 6.98 -5.27
N GLU A 443 -3.44 6.49 -4.02
CA GLU A 443 -2.28 6.34 -3.16
C GLU A 443 -1.03 5.85 -3.94
N PRO A 444 0.16 6.02 -3.34
CA PRO A 444 1.40 5.37 -3.77
C PRO A 444 1.23 3.89 -4.16
N LEU A 445 2.25 3.34 -4.82
CA LEU A 445 2.25 1.91 -5.11
C LEU A 445 2.29 1.15 -3.78
N ALA A 446 1.59 0.04 -3.71
CA ALA A 446 1.76 -0.87 -2.60
C ALA A 446 3.14 -1.54 -2.73
N ILE A 447 3.84 -1.70 -1.60
CA ILE A 447 5.10 -2.44 -1.54
C ILE A 447 4.88 -3.82 -2.22
N PRO A 448 5.87 -4.41 -2.93
CA PRO A 448 5.65 -5.62 -3.74
C PRO A 448 5.14 -6.89 -3.03
N SER A 449 4.89 -6.85 -1.72
CA SER A 449 4.10 -7.84 -0.99
C SER A 449 2.63 -7.94 -1.47
N ALA A 450 2.09 -6.89 -2.08
CA ALA A 450 0.67 -6.81 -2.45
C ALA A 450 0.26 -7.53 -3.75
N ILE A 451 1.09 -8.41 -4.33
CA ILE A 451 0.77 -9.16 -5.56
C ILE A 451 -0.13 -10.38 -5.24
N CYS A 452 -1.23 -10.17 -4.50
CA CYS A 452 -2.14 -11.23 -4.09
C CYS A 452 -3.57 -10.77 -3.73
N GLN A 453 -4.31 -10.12 -4.64
CA GLN A 453 -5.79 -10.24 -4.73
C GLN A 453 -6.43 -9.60 -5.98
N GLY A 454 -7.64 -10.03 -6.28
CA GLY A 454 -8.61 -9.55 -7.28
C GLY A 454 -9.99 -10.14 -6.92
N GLN A 455 -11.14 -9.80 -7.52
CA GLN A 455 -11.46 -9.08 -8.78
C GLN A 455 -12.64 -8.11 -8.52
N LEU A 456 -13.11 -7.28 -9.45
CA LEU A 456 -14.09 -7.58 -10.52
C LEU A 456 -14.34 -6.27 -11.31
N LYS A 457 -15.05 -6.19 -12.45
CA LYS A 457 -15.88 -7.16 -13.23
C LYS A 457 -15.27 -7.23 -14.67
N HIS A 458 -15.93 -7.51 -15.81
CA HIS A 458 -17.33 -7.74 -16.20
C HIS A 458 -17.41 -8.83 -17.31
N TYR A 459 -18.61 -9.05 -17.85
CA TYR A 459 -19.03 -10.03 -18.88
C TYR A 459 -18.29 -10.03 -20.23
N GLU A 460 -17.97 -11.22 -20.75
CA GLU A 460 -18.64 -11.78 -21.95
C GLU A 460 -18.54 -13.34 -21.98
N SER A 461 -19.02 -14.03 -23.04
CA SER A 461 -19.60 -15.38 -22.90
C SER A 461 -18.92 -16.58 -23.60
N LYS A 462 -18.96 -17.76 -22.95
CA LYS A 462 -19.03 -19.14 -23.51
C LYS A 462 -18.02 -19.53 -24.63
N THR A 463 -17.09 -20.46 -24.44
CA THR A 463 -17.34 -21.92 -24.24
C THR A 463 -16.03 -22.72 -23.98
N SER A 464 -16.18 -24.00 -23.62
CA SER A 464 -15.23 -25.14 -23.78
C SER A 464 -14.28 -25.54 -22.61
N SER A 465 -14.13 -26.88 -22.48
CA SER A 465 -13.18 -27.69 -21.68
C SER A 465 -12.71 -27.20 -20.30
N ALA A 466 -13.13 -27.92 -19.25
CA ALA A 466 -12.61 -27.77 -17.88
C ALA A 466 -11.46 -28.76 -17.57
N VAL A 467 -10.25 -28.24 -17.34
CA VAL A 467 -9.14 -28.88 -16.60
C VAL A 467 -8.37 -27.76 -15.85
N ASN A 468 -7.70 -28.12 -14.74
CA ASN A 468 -6.90 -27.26 -13.83
C ASN A 468 -7.69 -26.36 -12.86
N GLY A 469 -7.53 -26.64 -11.56
CA GLY A 469 -8.15 -25.89 -10.46
C GLY A 469 -7.18 -24.92 -9.78
N TYR A 470 -7.42 -23.62 -9.98
CA TYR A 470 -7.18 -22.51 -9.06
C TYR A 470 -5.85 -22.47 -8.26
N CYS A 471 -4.84 -21.85 -8.87
CA CYS A 471 -3.90 -20.98 -8.15
C CYS A 471 -4.36 -19.51 -8.29
N LYS A 472 -4.16 -18.66 -7.27
CA LYS A 472 -4.52 -17.23 -7.35
C LYS A 472 -3.52 -16.48 -8.23
N GLN A 473 -3.87 -16.28 -9.50
CA GLN A 473 -2.99 -15.68 -10.52
C GLN A 473 -2.39 -14.33 -10.12
N SER A 474 -1.06 -14.28 -10.13
CA SER A 474 -0.24 -13.10 -9.88
C SER A 474 -0.11 -12.22 -11.14
N LYS A 475 -0.86 -11.11 -11.18
CA LYS A 475 -0.83 -10.17 -12.32
C LYS A 475 0.35 -9.20 -12.22
N LEU A 476 1.06 -9.00 -13.32
CA LEU A 476 2.05 -7.93 -13.45
C LEU A 476 1.39 -6.55 -13.32
N PRO A 477 2.02 -5.57 -12.65
CA PRO A 477 1.58 -4.17 -12.65
C PRO A 477 1.43 -3.61 -14.07
N GLN A 478 0.45 -2.75 -14.33
CA GLN A 478 0.07 -2.30 -15.68
C GLN A 478 1.23 -1.84 -16.61
N PRO A 479 2.21 -1.02 -16.15
CA PRO A 479 3.35 -0.63 -17.00
C PRO A 479 4.24 -1.82 -17.40
N LEU A 480 4.47 -2.75 -16.47
CA LEU A 480 5.21 -3.99 -16.69
C LEU A 480 4.43 -4.97 -17.56
N HIS A 481 3.11 -5.05 -17.41
CA HIS A 481 2.26 -5.86 -18.28
C HIS A 481 2.30 -5.34 -19.73
N THR A 482 2.29 -4.02 -19.93
CA THR A 482 2.45 -3.40 -21.25
C THR A 482 3.83 -3.71 -21.86
N LEU A 483 4.89 -3.69 -21.05
CA LEU A 483 6.24 -4.06 -21.49
C LEU A 483 6.37 -5.56 -21.81
N TYR A 484 5.73 -6.42 -21.02
CA TYR A 484 5.63 -7.87 -21.22
C TYR A 484 4.87 -8.24 -22.50
N LEU A 485 3.78 -7.54 -22.83
CA LEU A 485 3.07 -7.77 -24.09
C LEU A 485 3.94 -7.41 -25.31
N LYS A 486 4.68 -6.29 -25.26
CA LYS A 486 5.66 -5.93 -26.29
C LYS A 486 6.79 -6.96 -26.41
N LEU A 487 7.27 -7.50 -25.29
CA LEU A 487 8.26 -8.57 -25.27
C LEU A 487 7.74 -9.81 -26.02
N ASN A 488 6.52 -10.26 -25.75
CA ASN A 488 5.94 -11.42 -26.42
C ASN A 488 5.68 -11.16 -27.92
N GLN A 489 5.20 -9.97 -28.30
CA GLN A 489 5.08 -9.58 -29.71
C GLN A 489 6.43 -9.62 -30.44
N SER A 490 7.55 -9.29 -29.78
CA SER A 490 8.88 -9.42 -30.41
C SER A 490 9.30 -10.89 -30.62
N LYS A 491 8.94 -11.81 -29.70
CA LYS A 491 9.17 -13.26 -29.86
C LYS A 491 8.42 -13.84 -31.07
N GLU A 492 7.17 -13.42 -31.29
CA GLU A 492 6.32 -13.95 -32.38
C GLU A 492 6.80 -13.50 -33.78
N ASN A 493 7.43 -12.33 -33.87
CA ASN A 493 8.02 -11.83 -35.12
C ASN A 493 9.39 -12.46 -35.45
N GLU A 494 10.09 -13.06 -34.48
CA GLU A 494 11.27 -13.91 -34.75
C GLU A 494 10.82 -15.28 -35.32
N HIS A 495 10.61 -15.36 -36.64
CA HIS A 495 10.38 -16.64 -37.35
C HIS A 495 11.62 -17.57 -37.29
N SER A 496 11.80 -18.24 -36.15
CA SER A 496 12.82 -19.26 -35.91
C SER A 496 12.16 -20.63 -35.67
N PRO A 497 12.63 -21.72 -36.31
CA PRO A 497 12.08 -23.05 -36.07
C PRO A 497 12.36 -23.51 -34.64
N ALA A 498 11.41 -24.24 -34.05
CA ALA A 498 11.45 -24.65 -32.65
C ALA A 498 12.64 -25.58 -32.35
N PHE A 499 13.71 -25.03 -31.76
CA PHE A 499 14.79 -25.83 -31.18
C PHE A 499 14.34 -26.42 -29.84
N ASN A 500 14.63 -27.71 -29.66
CA ASN A 500 14.19 -28.51 -28.53
C ASN A 500 15.36 -28.78 -27.56
N VAL A 501 15.03 -29.25 -26.35
CA VAL A 501 15.92 -29.59 -25.22
C VAL A 501 16.46 -28.39 -24.42
N ASN A 502 16.04 -28.33 -23.15
CA ASN A 502 16.59 -27.59 -22.00
C ASN A 502 16.73 -26.05 -22.11
N VAL A 503 15.77 -25.35 -21.47
CA VAL A 503 15.74 -23.90 -21.12
C VAL A 503 16.26 -22.97 -22.23
N THR A 504 15.37 -22.65 -23.17
CA THR A 504 15.76 -22.36 -24.56
C THR A 504 16.16 -20.93 -24.91
N LYS A 505 15.61 -19.88 -24.26
CA LYS A 505 16.00 -18.47 -24.44
C LYS A 505 15.46 -17.63 -23.27
N ALA A 506 16.30 -16.79 -22.66
CA ALA A 506 15.79 -15.66 -21.85
C ALA A 506 15.33 -14.55 -22.80
N SER A 507 14.34 -13.75 -22.40
CA SER A 507 13.87 -12.62 -23.23
C SER A 507 13.75 -11.38 -22.36
N GLN A 508 14.50 -10.33 -22.70
CA GLN A 508 14.60 -9.10 -21.91
C GLN A 508 13.99 -7.90 -22.66
N ALA A 509 13.26 -7.04 -21.95
CA ALA A 509 12.80 -5.75 -22.45
C ALA A 509 12.99 -4.66 -21.39
N LYS A 510 13.18 -3.42 -21.83
CA LYS A 510 13.29 -2.25 -20.95
C LYS A 510 12.58 -1.03 -21.52
N SER A 511 12.12 -0.16 -20.64
CA SER A 511 11.80 1.25 -20.91
C SER A 511 12.81 2.14 -20.18
N GLU A 512 12.55 3.45 -20.12
CA GLU A 512 13.30 4.38 -19.29
C GLU A 512 13.21 4.09 -17.77
N GLU A 513 12.17 3.36 -17.32
CA GLU A 513 11.84 3.19 -15.89
C GLU A 513 11.52 1.76 -15.45
N HIS A 514 11.41 0.83 -16.39
CA HIS A 514 11.06 -0.57 -16.12
C HIS A 514 12.02 -1.50 -16.87
N TRP A 515 12.45 -2.57 -16.23
CA TRP A 515 13.15 -3.69 -16.86
C TRP A 515 12.40 -4.98 -16.55
N ILE A 516 12.33 -5.89 -17.51
CA ILE A 516 11.70 -7.20 -17.37
C ILE A 516 12.52 -8.25 -18.12
N CYS A 517 12.79 -9.37 -17.48
CA CYS A 517 13.32 -10.59 -18.08
C CYS A 517 12.30 -11.71 -17.87
N SER A 518 11.98 -12.45 -18.93
CA SER A 518 11.13 -13.63 -18.89
C SER A 518 11.91 -14.87 -19.31
N VAL A 519 11.81 -15.94 -18.51
CA VAL A 519 12.47 -17.23 -18.73
C VAL A 519 11.40 -18.33 -18.82
N PRO A 520 11.18 -18.95 -19.99
CA PRO A 520 10.25 -20.09 -20.13
C PRO A 520 10.73 -21.31 -19.34
N ILE A 521 9.84 -21.89 -18.55
CA ILE A 521 10.09 -23.03 -17.66
C ILE A 521 9.39 -24.28 -18.23
N ASN A 522 10.09 -25.41 -18.21
CA ASN A 522 9.52 -26.70 -18.63
C ASN A 522 8.72 -27.36 -17.48
N ASP A 523 7.88 -28.33 -17.82
CA ASP A 523 6.95 -28.95 -16.87
C ASP A 523 7.65 -29.73 -15.73
N VAL A 524 8.92 -30.09 -15.91
CA VAL A 524 9.76 -30.73 -14.87
C VAL A 524 10.22 -29.72 -13.81
N ASN A 525 10.47 -28.46 -14.19
CA ASN A 525 11.07 -27.44 -13.32
C ASN A 525 10.06 -26.46 -12.69
N GLN A 526 8.75 -26.63 -12.88
CA GLN A 526 7.73 -25.69 -12.36
C GLN A 526 7.85 -25.47 -10.84
N LEU A 527 7.99 -26.55 -10.06
CA LEU A 527 8.16 -26.47 -8.60
C LEU A 527 9.50 -25.80 -8.24
N THR A 528 10.58 -26.07 -8.99
CA THR A 528 11.88 -25.43 -8.81
C THR A 528 11.81 -23.93 -9.07
N ALA A 529 11.07 -23.49 -10.09
CA ALA A 529 10.85 -22.08 -10.42
C ALA A 529 9.98 -21.37 -9.37
N TRP A 530 8.91 -22.01 -8.88
CA TRP A 530 8.12 -21.54 -7.73
C TRP A 530 8.98 -21.33 -6.48
N LEU A 531 9.82 -22.31 -6.12
CA LEU A 531 10.70 -22.20 -4.96
C LEU A 531 11.77 -21.12 -5.17
N THR A 532 12.31 -21.02 -6.39
CA THR A 532 13.31 -20.01 -6.74
C THR A 532 12.75 -18.59 -6.65
N SER A 533 11.50 -18.35 -7.06
CA SER A 533 10.91 -17.00 -6.94
C SER A 533 10.80 -16.54 -5.49
N PHE A 534 10.44 -17.44 -4.56
CA PHE A 534 10.40 -17.15 -3.12
C PHE A 534 11.81 -16.94 -2.52
N VAL A 535 12.81 -17.73 -2.93
CA VAL A 535 14.19 -17.59 -2.42
C VAL A 535 14.86 -16.31 -2.96
N LEU A 536 14.66 -15.97 -4.23
CA LEU A 536 15.15 -14.71 -4.81
C LEU A 536 14.46 -13.50 -4.18
N GLY A 537 13.13 -13.55 -3.99
CA GLY A 537 12.39 -12.49 -3.30
C GLY A 537 12.81 -12.25 -1.84
N ALA A 538 13.46 -13.23 -1.22
CA ALA A 538 13.98 -13.14 0.15
C ALA A 538 15.47 -12.74 0.25
N SER A 539 16.21 -12.75 -0.86
CA SER A 539 17.67 -12.51 -0.85
C SER A 539 18.01 -11.03 -0.80
N SER A 540 18.81 -10.64 0.18
CA SER A 540 19.40 -9.30 0.29
C SER A 540 20.25 -8.92 -0.93
N LEU A 541 20.86 -9.89 -1.63
CA LEU A 541 21.63 -9.65 -2.87
C LEU A 541 20.72 -9.29 -4.04
N PHE A 542 19.62 -10.04 -4.25
CA PHE A 542 18.63 -9.72 -5.30
C PHE A 542 17.91 -8.40 -5.01
N LEU A 543 17.64 -8.11 -3.74
CA LEU A 543 16.92 -6.91 -3.30
C LEU A 543 17.79 -5.63 -3.29
N GLN A 544 19.12 -5.71 -3.46
CA GLN A 544 20.03 -4.54 -3.34
C GLN A 544 19.52 -3.26 -4.03
N PRO A 545 19.03 -3.29 -5.28
CA PRO A 545 18.56 -2.07 -5.95
C PRO A 545 17.41 -1.37 -5.23
N ARG A 546 16.51 -2.14 -4.60
CA ARG A 546 15.40 -1.62 -3.80
C ARG A 546 15.84 -1.20 -2.39
N LEU A 547 16.82 -1.87 -1.81
CA LEU A 547 17.35 -1.51 -0.48
C LEU A 547 18.18 -0.22 -0.53
N ASN A 548 18.82 0.06 -1.68
CA ASN A 548 19.64 1.25 -1.95
C ASN A 548 18.90 2.39 -2.67
N GLY A 549 17.62 2.23 -3.01
CA GLY A 549 16.81 3.31 -3.61
C GLY A 549 17.02 3.57 -5.09
N GLU A 550 17.66 2.65 -5.84
CA GLU A 550 17.77 2.72 -7.30
C GLU A 550 16.42 2.47 -7.99
N CYS A 551 15.56 1.65 -7.37
CA CYS A 551 14.23 1.35 -7.88
C CYS A 551 13.18 1.30 -6.77
N TYR A 552 11.94 1.61 -7.14
CA TYR A 552 10.79 1.45 -6.26
C TYR A 552 10.46 -0.04 -5.97
N SER A 553 10.68 -0.90 -6.97
CA SER A 553 10.38 -2.32 -6.90
C SER A 553 11.41 -3.13 -7.68
N ILE A 554 11.82 -4.26 -7.11
CA ILE A 554 12.44 -5.40 -7.81
C ILE A 554 11.78 -6.68 -7.29
N ALA A 555 11.49 -7.64 -8.18
CA ALA A 555 10.77 -8.87 -7.81
C ALA A 555 11.10 -10.04 -8.73
N SER A 556 10.88 -11.25 -8.21
CA SER A 556 10.89 -12.51 -8.93
C SER A 556 9.52 -13.17 -8.82
N LEU A 557 8.95 -13.64 -9.93
CA LEU A 557 7.58 -14.14 -9.99
C LEU A 557 7.46 -15.28 -10.99
N TYR A 558 7.08 -16.47 -10.51
CA TYR A 558 6.66 -17.55 -11.39
C TYR A 558 5.17 -17.43 -11.72
N ARG A 559 4.79 -17.84 -12.94
CA ARG A 559 3.42 -17.80 -13.46
C ARG A 559 3.01 -19.15 -14.05
N ASP A 560 2.04 -19.81 -13.44
CA ASP A 560 1.47 -21.07 -13.95
C ASP A 560 0.78 -20.90 -15.32
N ASP A 561 0.23 -19.71 -15.62
CA ASP A 561 -0.59 -19.47 -16.81
C ASP A 561 0.22 -19.32 -18.10
N THR A 562 1.46 -18.79 -18.01
CA THR A 562 2.40 -18.73 -19.15
C THR A 562 3.60 -19.65 -19.01
N LYS A 563 3.72 -20.36 -17.87
CA LYS A 563 4.87 -21.20 -17.48
C LYS A 563 6.21 -20.45 -17.55
N GLU A 564 6.22 -19.17 -17.19
CA GLU A 564 7.42 -18.32 -17.19
C GLU A 564 7.83 -17.95 -15.76
N LEU A 565 9.14 -17.92 -15.50
CA LEU A 565 9.72 -17.19 -14.40
C LEU A 565 10.08 -15.78 -14.88
N ILE A 566 9.49 -14.77 -14.26
CA ILE A 566 9.67 -13.36 -14.61
C ILE A 566 10.48 -12.69 -13.51
N LEU A 567 11.59 -12.04 -13.89
CA LEU A 567 12.33 -11.11 -13.05
C LEU A 567 12.05 -9.69 -13.55
N TYR A 568 11.76 -8.74 -12.67
CA TYR A 568 11.50 -7.37 -13.09
C TYR A 568 11.91 -6.31 -12.07
N SER A 569 12.06 -5.07 -12.55
CA SER A 569 12.15 -3.86 -11.73
C SER A 569 11.25 -2.74 -12.26
N ALA A 570 10.82 -1.83 -11.37
CA ALA A 570 9.98 -0.69 -11.73
C ALA A 570 10.33 0.60 -10.98
N PHE A 571 10.11 1.73 -11.67
CA PHE A 571 10.61 3.06 -11.34
C PHE A 571 12.10 2.99 -10.98
N ASP A 572 12.85 2.36 -11.89
CA ASP A 572 14.25 2.00 -11.79
C ASP A 572 15.10 2.98 -12.61
N ILE A 573 16.14 3.57 -12.01
CA ILE A 573 17.05 4.49 -12.71
C ILE A 573 18.09 3.78 -13.58
N ASN A 574 18.33 2.48 -13.35
CA ASN A 574 19.41 1.69 -13.96
C ASN A 574 18.89 0.59 -14.91
N THR A 575 17.73 0.77 -15.55
CA THR A 575 17.11 -0.25 -16.44
C THR A 575 18.04 -0.78 -17.54
N SER A 576 19.07 -0.01 -17.91
CA SER A 576 19.99 -0.37 -18.98
C SER A 576 21.09 -1.35 -18.58
N SER A 577 21.50 -1.39 -17.30
CA SER A 577 22.46 -2.37 -16.75
C SER A 577 21.80 -3.38 -15.82
N ARG A 578 20.48 -3.29 -15.59
CA ARG A 578 19.77 -4.14 -14.62
C ARG A 578 19.91 -5.64 -14.88
N GLY A 579 19.96 -6.08 -16.15
CA GLY A 579 20.20 -7.50 -16.48
C GLY A 579 21.57 -8.00 -16.03
N GLU A 580 22.61 -7.19 -16.19
CA GLU A 580 23.96 -7.46 -15.70
C GLU A 580 23.99 -7.48 -14.16
N THR A 581 23.34 -6.50 -13.51
CA THR A 581 23.24 -6.43 -12.05
C THR A 581 22.50 -7.64 -11.46
N VAL A 582 21.41 -8.06 -12.09
CA VAL A 582 20.64 -9.25 -11.69
C VAL A 582 21.48 -10.51 -11.91
N SER A 583 22.25 -10.62 -12.99
CA SER A 583 23.21 -11.72 -13.18
C SER A 583 24.26 -11.77 -12.07
N SER A 584 24.88 -10.63 -11.71
CA SER A 584 25.82 -10.57 -10.57
C SER A 584 25.17 -10.97 -9.24
N SER A 585 23.91 -10.57 -9.02
CA SER A 585 23.15 -10.96 -7.83
C SER A 585 22.87 -12.46 -7.80
N LEU A 586 22.45 -13.06 -8.93
CA LEU A 586 22.22 -14.49 -9.07
C LEU A 586 23.50 -15.31 -8.85
N GLN A 587 24.67 -14.80 -9.29
CA GLN A 587 25.94 -15.44 -9.00
C GLN A 587 26.22 -15.52 -7.49
N GLY A 588 26.17 -14.38 -6.79
CA GLY A 588 26.43 -14.35 -5.34
C GLY A 588 25.46 -15.23 -4.55
N ILE A 589 24.17 -15.24 -4.93
CA ILE A 589 23.17 -16.11 -4.31
C ILE A 589 23.52 -17.59 -4.49
N ALA A 590 24.07 -17.99 -5.66
CA ALA A 590 24.53 -19.36 -5.91
C ALA A 590 25.82 -19.74 -5.16
N GLU A 591 26.39 -18.82 -4.37
CA GLU A 591 27.49 -19.04 -3.43
C GLU A 591 26.99 -19.05 -1.96
N GLU A 592 25.85 -18.40 -1.64
CA GLU A 592 25.18 -18.38 -0.33
C GLU A 592 24.41 -19.68 0.00
N THR A 593 25.11 -20.83 0.05
CA THR A 593 24.49 -22.16 0.22
C THR A 593 23.67 -22.34 1.51
N THR A 594 24.08 -21.71 2.63
CA THR A 594 23.34 -21.73 3.90
C THR A 594 22.00 -21.00 3.79
N PHE A 595 22.01 -19.78 3.25
CA PHE A 595 20.78 -19.01 2.99
C PHE A 595 19.83 -19.79 2.06
N ILE A 596 20.35 -20.42 0.99
CA ILE A 596 19.52 -21.25 0.12
C ILE A 596 18.89 -22.43 0.88
N ALA A 597 19.62 -23.13 1.73
CA ALA A 597 19.08 -24.28 2.49
C ALA A 597 17.96 -23.87 3.47
N ASP A 598 18.17 -22.78 4.22
CA ASP A 598 17.19 -22.25 5.16
C ASP A 598 15.97 -21.67 4.44
N ALA A 599 16.18 -20.84 3.41
CA ALA A 599 15.09 -20.23 2.65
C ALA A 599 14.29 -21.28 1.85
N LEU A 600 14.93 -22.30 1.29
CA LEU A 600 14.26 -23.41 0.60
C LEU A 600 13.33 -24.19 1.56
N THR A 601 13.72 -24.36 2.82
CA THR A 601 12.91 -25.03 3.83
C THR A 601 11.60 -24.28 4.09
N LEU A 602 11.66 -22.95 4.20
CA LEU A 602 10.49 -22.09 4.36
C LEU A 602 9.67 -21.99 3.06
N ALA A 603 10.31 -21.81 1.91
CA ALA A 603 9.68 -21.76 0.59
C ALA A 603 8.85 -23.03 0.29
N LYS A 604 9.34 -24.22 0.67
CA LYS A 604 8.58 -25.49 0.57
C LYS A 604 7.34 -25.49 1.45
N ARG A 605 7.42 -24.99 2.69
CA ARG A 605 6.26 -24.86 3.59
C ARG A 605 5.22 -23.88 3.01
N LYS A 606 5.66 -22.73 2.51
CA LYS A 606 4.78 -21.76 1.84
C LYS A 606 4.10 -22.35 0.61
N LEU A 607 4.84 -23.06 -0.25
CA LEU A 607 4.27 -23.66 -1.46
C LEU A 607 3.29 -24.80 -1.14
N GLN A 608 3.50 -25.55 -0.06
CA GLN A 608 2.50 -26.49 0.47
C GLN A 608 1.26 -25.76 1.00
N MET A 609 1.43 -24.64 1.70
CA MET A 609 0.31 -23.84 2.21
C MET A 609 -0.57 -23.25 1.09
N LEU A 610 0.02 -22.70 0.04
CA LEU A 610 -0.71 -22.16 -1.12
C LEU A 610 -1.60 -23.21 -1.80
N HIS A 611 -1.26 -24.50 -1.65
CA HIS A 611 -1.97 -25.63 -2.22
C HIS A 611 -2.78 -26.44 -1.18
N LEU A 612 -3.09 -25.88 0.00
CA LEU A 612 -3.94 -26.52 1.01
C LEU A 612 -5.36 -26.86 0.52
N ALA A 613 -5.84 -26.23 -0.56
CA ALA A 613 -7.11 -26.54 -1.20
C ALA A 613 -7.10 -27.86 -2.01
N PHE A 614 -5.95 -28.51 -2.16
CA PHE A 614 -5.85 -29.81 -2.81
C PHE A 614 -6.39 -30.95 -1.92
N ASP A 615 -6.89 -32.00 -2.55
CA ASP A 615 -7.24 -33.25 -1.87
C ASP A 615 -6.03 -33.94 -1.23
N SER A 616 -6.30 -34.89 -0.33
CA SER A 616 -5.26 -35.51 0.51
C SER A 616 -4.18 -36.25 -0.29
N ASP A 617 -4.46 -36.71 -1.51
CA ASP A 617 -3.51 -37.47 -2.32
C ASP A 617 -2.64 -36.55 -3.17
N LYS A 618 -3.20 -35.49 -3.76
CA LYS A 618 -2.41 -34.40 -4.36
C LYS A 618 -1.51 -33.70 -3.34
N GLN A 619 -1.95 -33.55 -2.09
CA GLN A 619 -1.10 -33.03 -1.01
C GLN A 619 0.09 -33.96 -0.70
N LYS A 620 -0.12 -35.29 -0.67
CA LYS A 620 0.96 -36.28 -0.51
C LYS A 620 1.92 -36.26 -1.69
N GLU A 621 1.41 -36.16 -2.91
CA GLU A 621 2.20 -36.09 -4.15
C GLU A 621 3.07 -34.82 -4.19
N LEU A 622 2.47 -33.63 -3.97
CA LEU A 622 3.21 -32.37 -3.87
C LEU A 622 4.31 -32.45 -2.79
N LYS A 623 3.99 -32.99 -1.61
CA LYS A 623 4.97 -33.15 -0.52
C LYS A 623 6.10 -34.12 -0.89
N ARG A 624 5.81 -35.18 -1.66
CA ARG A 624 6.82 -36.11 -2.21
C ARG A 624 7.71 -35.39 -3.22
N SER A 625 7.16 -34.70 -4.22
CA SER A 625 7.94 -33.96 -5.22
C SER A 625 8.82 -32.87 -4.58
N LEU A 626 8.29 -32.11 -3.61
CA LEU A 626 9.06 -31.11 -2.86
C LEU A 626 10.15 -31.73 -1.95
N SER A 627 10.04 -33.01 -1.58
CA SER A 627 11.11 -33.72 -0.85
C SER A 627 12.30 -34.08 -1.75
N GLN A 628 12.09 -34.19 -3.08
CA GLN A 628 13.14 -34.53 -4.05
C GLN A 628 13.99 -33.33 -4.48
N ILE A 629 13.45 -32.10 -4.40
CA ILE A 629 14.18 -30.88 -4.74
C ILE A 629 15.16 -30.52 -3.61
N THR A 630 16.46 -30.61 -3.86
CA THR A 630 17.51 -30.22 -2.91
C THR A 630 17.89 -28.73 -3.03
N ASP A 631 18.62 -28.23 -2.04
CA ASP A 631 19.37 -26.97 -2.09
C ASP A 631 20.26 -26.91 -3.34
N ARG A 632 20.98 -28.01 -3.63
CA ARG A 632 21.80 -28.14 -4.84
C ARG A 632 20.98 -27.98 -6.13
N ASN A 633 19.78 -28.55 -6.21
CA ASN A 633 18.92 -28.37 -7.37
C ASN A 633 18.53 -26.89 -7.56
N LEU A 634 18.34 -26.15 -6.47
CA LEU A 634 18.06 -24.72 -6.54
C LEU A 634 19.30 -23.90 -6.93
N VAL A 635 20.47 -24.22 -6.38
CA VAL A 635 21.76 -23.61 -6.74
C VAL A 635 22.06 -23.79 -8.23
N ASP A 636 21.94 -25.03 -8.74
CA ASP A 636 22.23 -25.33 -10.14
C ASP A 636 21.19 -24.68 -11.09
N PHE A 637 19.94 -24.50 -10.64
CA PHE A 637 18.92 -23.74 -11.37
C PHE A 637 19.19 -22.21 -11.36
N ILE A 638 19.63 -21.64 -10.24
CA ILE A 638 20.01 -20.22 -10.12
C ILE A 638 21.22 -19.88 -11.01
N ARG A 639 22.20 -20.80 -11.12
CA ARG A 639 23.34 -20.68 -12.06
C ARG A 639 22.90 -20.70 -13.53
N GLU A 640 21.89 -21.50 -13.86
CA GLU A 640 21.32 -21.48 -15.21
C GLU A 640 20.55 -20.18 -15.49
N LEU A 641 19.81 -19.65 -14.49
CA LEU A 641 19.21 -18.31 -14.60
C LEU A 641 20.28 -17.22 -14.81
N GLN A 642 21.39 -17.24 -14.06
CA GLN A 642 22.53 -16.34 -14.26
C GLN A 642 23.07 -16.43 -15.70
N ARG A 643 23.31 -17.65 -16.20
CA ARG A 643 23.80 -17.90 -17.57
C ARG A 643 22.85 -17.35 -18.63
N LEU A 644 21.54 -17.37 -18.36
CA LEU A 644 20.48 -16.88 -19.25
C LEU A 644 20.27 -15.36 -19.15
N THR A 645 20.35 -14.74 -17.97
CA THR A 645 20.25 -13.27 -17.81
C THR A 645 21.46 -12.51 -18.37
N THR A 646 22.56 -13.21 -18.61
CA THR A 646 23.78 -12.68 -19.27
C THR A 646 23.72 -12.80 -20.81
N ARG A 647 22.59 -13.24 -21.37
CA ARG A 647 22.36 -13.48 -22.80
C ARG A 647 21.11 -12.73 -23.30
#